data_AF-A0ABD2C681-F1
#
_entry.id   AF-A0ABD2C681-F1
#
_cell.length_a   1.000
_cell.length_b   1.000
_cell.length_c   1.000
_cell.angle_alpha   90.00
_cell.angle_beta   90.00
_cell.angle_gamma   90.00
#
_symmetry.space_group_name_H-M   'P 1'
#
loop_
_entity.id
_entity.type
_entity.pdbx_description
1 polymer ?
#
loop_
_entity_poly.entity_id
_entity_poly.type
_entity_poly.pdbx_seq_one_letter_code
_entity_poly.pdbx_strand_id
1 'polypeptide(L)'
;MAEISDSDTFKILVATDIHLGYQHERNKGQLLRDSFTTFEEILQYGKKYEVDFVLLGGDLFHDTKPSQTTMIECMDLLRKYCYGPGDIAMEFLTDPTTIFEHCRYKNVNYEDPNININMPVFTIHGNHDDPSFSNVGSMDTLSVSGLINYFGKWMSLDKLTVEPIILKKGSTYIALYGLGFVNDQRMYRLIKDDKLQLKKVEEFPECFNILVLHQNRVQHAQNDYVPESKLPSFLNLVIWGHEHECRITPEAVVGTPYFISQPGSSIATSLCQNETVPKHVGLLYVNKLRFKMKKLKLNTVRPFVFDSIILNNNPEIEEKRKAQPTSSNARIISEYVDKYIEHKLIPKAVAQLTGHPKQPEEPLIRLRLFYNDEQDIFETAGLSQKYCDEVLNPMSMILFRKTADTSKSSKHSITNDTLDDLADKFHFEDEERGWTQSVQGSIKEYFDSEENKDSLTVLSVTGLNETLSQYIVKADEEAIQDVIQNKINKIKEHMKKQRLENPEEILDKIKEYRDERNEKEEEESRDVINFMSTRLSKKIGTNYNNDDNSDDDDDDDDDNHGSDNDGNDSDDDNETSCVGKGRGKQNTSKRGKGRGRASSRGTLEKGSRGAKANVTNKNNKDSFSVITNKGKQSGKQIFGSAMLGLSLWLRFEPVFEDWIMFLDMYEFYIGVYVLIATSVFVIIVAFVGCGAALMEYVLGLFVHAGLQLFCFICGLAGAAVILDYSTYDSQIQPIIRRSMSNLISNSQHERASDILKLIQENVGCCGADGPMDYVKMLKPLPTECRDTVTGNAFFHGCVEEMSWFLEARSGWLAGLALSLCMLHVVLAVLTLTLIRAIKKEEESATYKH
;
A
#
# COMPACT_ATOMS: atom_id res chain seq x y z
N MET A 1 7.39 19.56 50.95
CA MET A 1 7.16 19.06 49.58
C MET A 1 5.78 18.44 49.60
N ALA A 2 4.80 19.00 48.88
CA ALA A 2 3.48 18.37 48.78
C ALA A 2 3.67 16.95 48.22
N GLU A 3 3.13 15.94 48.90
CA GLU A 3 3.14 14.55 48.45
C GLU A 3 2.53 14.48 47.04
N ILE A 4 3.27 13.91 46.09
CA ILE A 4 2.77 13.72 44.73
C ILE A 4 1.78 12.55 44.79
N SER A 5 0.49 12.85 44.68
CA SER A 5 -0.56 11.82 44.66
C SER A 5 -0.55 11.08 43.31
N ASP A 6 -0.62 9.75 43.36
CA ASP A 6 -0.74 8.90 42.17
C ASP A 6 -2.07 9.14 41.44
N SER A 7 -3.13 9.53 42.19
CA SER A 7 -4.44 9.88 41.63
C SER A 7 -4.43 11.11 40.74
N ASP A 8 -3.45 12.01 40.94
CA ASP A 8 -3.26 13.24 40.16
C ASP A 8 -2.15 13.10 39.12
N THR A 9 -1.57 11.92 38.95
CA THR A 9 -0.39 11.72 38.09
C THR A 9 -0.75 10.86 36.89
N PHE A 10 -0.59 11.42 35.69
CA PHE A 10 -0.67 10.64 34.46
C PHE A 10 0.55 9.74 34.31
N LYS A 11 0.33 8.49 33.96
CA LYS A 11 1.34 7.50 33.55
C LYS A 11 1.11 7.20 32.08
N ILE A 12 2.03 7.62 31.22
CA ILE A 12 1.89 7.51 29.76
C ILE A 12 3.03 6.65 29.24
N LEU A 13 2.71 5.58 28.51
CA LEU A 13 3.72 4.81 27.78
C LEU A 13 3.95 5.45 26.41
N VAL A 14 5.18 5.86 26.11
CA VAL A 14 5.55 6.53 24.85
C VAL A 14 6.41 5.59 24.01
N ALA A 15 6.00 5.37 22.77
CA ALA A 15 6.75 4.61 21.76
C ALA A 15 6.52 5.23 20.37
N THR A 16 7.34 4.87 19.38
CA THR A 16 7.20 5.31 17.98
C THR A 16 7.86 4.28 17.07
N ASP A 17 7.61 4.37 15.76
CA ASP A 17 8.37 3.66 14.73
C ASP A 17 8.48 2.17 15.03
N ILE A 18 7.30 1.58 15.20
CA ILE A 18 7.15 0.17 15.54
C ILE A 18 7.37 -0.69 14.29
N HIS A 19 7.00 -0.19 13.11
CA HIS A 19 7.24 -0.84 11.81
C HIS A 19 6.72 -2.29 11.77
N LEU A 20 5.48 -2.51 12.21
CA LEU A 20 4.82 -3.81 12.10
C LEU A 20 4.81 -4.29 10.64
N GLY A 21 5.20 -5.55 10.42
CA GLY A 21 5.32 -6.14 9.09
C GLY A 21 6.73 -6.07 8.46
N TYR A 22 7.66 -5.31 9.02
CA TYR A 22 9.03 -5.22 8.49
C TYR A 22 9.69 -6.60 8.33
N GLN A 23 10.10 -6.92 7.09
CA GLN A 23 10.73 -8.19 6.68
C GLN A 23 9.96 -9.47 7.03
N HIS A 24 8.65 -9.39 7.28
CA HIS A 24 7.85 -10.54 7.72
C HIS A 24 7.87 -11.72 6.73
N GLU A 25 7.87 -11.43 5.42
CA GLU A 25 7.71 -12.43 4.35
C GLU A 25 9.02 -12.76 3.59
N ARG A 26 10.16 -12.16 3.98
CA ARG A 26 11.36 -12.11 3.11
C ARG A 26 12.46 -13.13 3.36
N ASN A 27 12.47 -13.88 4.46
CA ASN A 27 13.64 -14.70 4.83
C ASN A 27 13.38 -16.20 4.95
N LYS A 28 14.12 -17.00 4.15
CA LYS A 28 14.39 -18.45 4.32
C LYS A 28 13.18 -19.35 4.70
N GLY A 29 11.97 -19.02 4.26
CA GLY A 29 10.76 -19.78 4.61
C GLY A 29 10.39 -19.74 6.11
N GLN A 30 11.00 -18.86 6.91
CA GLN A 30 10.61 -18.57 8.28
C GLN A 30 10.07 -17.15 8.38
N LEU A 31 8.86 -17.04 8.92
CA LEU A 31 8.22 -15.75 9.16
C LEU A 31 8.96 -15.03 10.29
N LEU A 32 9.62 -13.92 9.97
CA LEU A 32 10.23 -13.06 10.98
C LEU A 32 9.12 -12.37 11.80
N ARG A 33 9.22 -12.45 13.13
CA ARG A 33 8.22 -11.90 14.06
C ARG A 33 8.79 -10.82 14.98
N ASP A 34 9.94 -10.25 14.64
CA ASP A 34 10.68 -9.29 15.45
C ASP A 34 9.84 -8.05 15.83
N SER A 35 9.19 -7.43 14.85
CA SER A 35 8.32 -6.25 15.07
C SER A 35 7.12 -6.58 15.95
N PHE A 36 6.40 -7.67 15.68
CA PHE A 36 5.26 -8.12 16.50
C PHE A 36 5.66 -8.49 17.93
N THR A 37 6.79 -9.18 18.09
CA THR A 37 7.29 -9.62 19.40
C THR A 37 7.67 -8.43 20.26
N THR A 38 8.31 -7.43 19.65
CA THR A 38 8.70 -6.20 20.33
C THR A 38 7.50 -5.32 20.65
N PHE A 39 6.54 -5.20 19.73
CA PHE A 39 5.29 -4.51 20.01
C PHE A 39 4.50 -5.18 21.15
N GLU A 40 4.49 -6.51 21.21
CA GLU A 40 3.91 -7.24 22.33
C GLU A 40 4.61 -6.90 23.67
N GLU A 41 5.95 -6.80 23.70
CA GLU A 41 6.69 -6.36 24.90
C GLU A 41 6.30 -4.93 25.31
N ILE A 42 6.13 -4.01 24.35
CA ILE A 42 5.69 -2.64 24.62
C ILE A 42 4.32 -2.64 25.30
N LEU A 43 3.35 -3.38 24.76
CA LEU A 43 2.00 -3.48 25.35
C LEU A 43 2.01 -4.16 26.73
N GLN A 44 2.91 -5.14 26.94
CA GLN A 44 3.13 -5.76 28.25
C GLN A 44 3.69 -4.77 29.27
N TYR A 45 4.58 -3.86 28.87
CA TYR A 45 5.00 -2.77 29.76
C TYR A 45 3.84 -1.86 30.13
N GLY A 46 2.97 -1.52 29.18
CA GLY A 46 1.76 -0.74 29.44
C GLY A 46 0.89 -1.36 30.53
N LYS A 47 0.60 -2.66 30.42
CA LYS A 47 -0.14 -3.41 31.46
C LYS A 47 0.63 -3.50 32.78
N LYS A 48 1.92 -3.83 32.74
CA LYS A 48 2.75 -4.02 33.94
C LYS A 48 2.85 -2.77 34.80
N TYR A 49 2.90 -1.61 34.18
CA TYR A 49 3.01 -0.32 34.86
C TYR A 49 1.67 0.38 35.04
N GLU A 50 0.55 -0.26 34.64
CA GLU A 50 -0.82 0.26 34.75
C GLU A 50 -0.90 1.69 34.22
N VAL A 51 -0.46 1.86 32.97
CA VAL A 51 -0.45 3.18 32.32
C VAL A 51 -1.88 3.63 32.03
N ASP A 52 -2.12 4.94 32.11
CA ASP A 52 -3.42 5.54 31.81
C ASP A 52 -3.72 5.48 30.31
N PHE A 53 -2.69 5.63 29.47
CA PHE A 53 -2.76 5.38 28.03
C PHE A 53 -1.38 5.16 27.42
N VAL A 54 -1.37 4.60 26.20
CA VAL A 54 -0.20 4.50 25.33
C VAL A 54 -0.26 5.63 24.29
N LEU A 55 0.88 6.27 24.05
CA LEU A 55 1.06 7.34 23.08
C LEU A 55 2.08 6.90 22.02
N LEU A 56 1.64 6.83 20.77
CA LEU A 56 2.44 6.41 19.62
C LEU A 56 2.76 7.59 18.70
N GLY A 57 4.03 7.69 18.28
CA GLY A 57 4.58 8.79 17.49
C GLY A 57 4.51 8.65 15.97
N GLY A 58 3.77 7.67 15.44
CA GLY A 58 3.71 7.37 14.00
C GLY A 58 4.44 6.08 13.64
N ASP A 59 4.34 5.67 12.36
CA ASP A 59 4.94 4.46 11.80
C ASP A 59 4.67 3.20 12.65
N LEU A 60 3.39 2.98 12.98
CA LEU A 60 2.95 1.72 13.57
C LEU A 60 3.12 0.58 12.57
N PHE A 61 2.85 0.82 11.28
CA PHE A 61 3.08 -0.13 10.19
C PHE A 61 4.28 0.27 9.35
N HIS A 62 5.00 -0.74 8.84
CA HIS A 62 6.08 -0.53 7.89
C HIS A 62 5.57 -0.25 6.46
N ASP A 63 4.44 -0.84 6.09
CA ASP A 63 3.87 -0.67 4.76
C ASP A 63 2.60 0.19 4.85
N THR A 64 2.42 1.12 3.92
CA THR A 64 1.21 1.96 3.82
C THR A 64 -0.07 1.13 3.69
N LYS A 65 0.06 0.01 2.98
CA LYS A 65 -0.97 -1.02 2.87
C LYS A 65 -0.45 -2.28 3.56
N PRO A 66 -0.59 -2.40 4.89
CA PRO A 66 -0.10 -3.57 5.60
C PRO A 66 -0.78 -4.84 5.08
N SER A 67 -0.02 -5.94 5.00
CA SER A 67 -0.59 -7.24 4.62
C SER A 67 -1.71 -7.65 5.58
N GLN A 68 -2.63 -8.51 5.12
CA GLN A 68 -3.74 -8.98 5.96
C GLN A 68 -3.22 -9.66 7.24
N THR A 69 -2.12 -10.41 7.14
CA THR A 69 -1.46 -11.04 8.28
C THR A 69 -0.97 -10.00 9.29
N THR A 70 -0.25 -8.98 8.83
CA THR A 70 0.25 -7.89 9.67
C THR A 70 -0.88 -7.14 10.36
N MET A 71 -1.96 -6.88 9.63
CA MET A 71 -3.13 -6.19 10.16
C MET A 71 -3.81 -7.02 11.26
N ILE A 72 -4.04 -8.31 11.01
CA ILE A 72 -4.68 -9.22 11.97
C ILE A 72 -3.83 -9.38 13.25
N GLU A 73 -2.51 -9.57 13.12
CA GLU A 73 -1.61 -9.71 14.27
C GLU A 73 -1.57 -8.41 15.11
N CYS A 74 -1.57 -7.24 14.47
CA CYS A 74 -1.69 -5.96 15.17
C CYS A 74 -3.01 -5.87 15.95
N MET A 75 -4.14 -6.19 15.30
CA MET A 75 -5.45 -6.15 15.94
C MET A 75 -5.56 -7.15 17.11
N ASP A 76 -4.98 -8.35 16.98
CA ASP A 76 -4.98 -9.36 18.05
C ASP A 76 -4.18 -8.88 19.27
N LEU A 77 -2.98 -8.32 19.05
CA LEU A 77 -2.16 -7.76 20.12
C LEU A 77 -2.87 -6.59 20.83
N LEU A 78 -3.40 -5.63 20.07
CA LEU A 78 -4.16 -4.51 20.64
C LEU A 78 -5.37 -5.02 21.42
N ARG A 79 -6.13 -5.98 20.89
CA ARG A 79 -7.28 -6.56 21.58
C ARG A 79 -6.88 -7.28 22.87
N LYS A 80 -5.80 -8.05 22.83
CA LYS A 80 -5.30 -8.84 23.96
C LYS A 80 -4.85 -7.97 25.14
N TYR A 81 -4.20 -6.85 24.86
CA TYR A 81 -3.59 -6.01 25.91
C TYR A 81 -4.35 -4.71 26.22
N CYS A 82 -5.15 -4.17 25.29
CA CYS A 82 -5.82 -2.89 25.49
C CYS A 82 -7.26 -3.04 26.02
N TYR A 83 -7.91 -4.17 25.75
CA TYR A 83 -9.26 -4.44 26.24
C TYR A 83 -9.20 -5.04 27.65
N GLY A 84 -10.25 -4.83 28.42
CA GLY A 84 -10.39 -5.45 29.73
C GLY A 84 -11.43 -4.76 30.60
N PRO A 85 -11.82 -5.39 31.72
CA PRO A 85 -12.62 -4.72 32.72
C PRO A 85 -11.78 -3.68 33.47
N GLY A 86 -12.41 -2.58 33.87
CA GLY A 86 -11.80 -1.54 34.69
C GLY A 86 -12.26 -0.16 34.23
N ASP A 87 -12.29 0.79 35.17
CA ASP A 87 -12.66 2.17 34.87
C ASP A 87 -11.41 2.96 34.48
N ILE A 88 -11.53 3.83 33.48
CA ILE A 88 -10.47 4.76 33.10
C ILE A 88 -10.55 5.99 34.00
N ALA A 89 -9.44 6.31 34.66
CA ALA A 89 -9.37 7.37 35.66
C ALA A 89 -9.27 8.79 35.06
N MET A 90 -9.12 8.91 33.73
CA MET A 90 -8.99 10.17 33.03
C MET A 90 -10.29 10.55 32.31
N GLU A 91 -10.56 11.86 32.26
CA GLU A 91 -11.69 12.48 31.58
C GLU A 91 -11.24 13.09 30.24
N PHE A 92 -12.04 12.92 29.19
CA PHE A 92 -11.87 13.59 27.90
C PHE A 92 -12.67 14.90 27.89
N LEU A 93 -12.00 16.05 27.74
CA LEU A 93 -12.65 17.37 27.86
C LEU A 93 -12.83 18.10 26.52
N THR A 94 -12.06 17.76 25.49
CA THR A 94 -12.24 18.31 24.15
C THR A 94 -13.54 17.79 23.52
N ASP A 95 -14.18 18.57 22.65
CA ASP A 95 -15.28 18.07 21.83
C ASP A 95 -14.76 16.94 20.89
N PRO A 96 -15.22 15.68 21.07
CA PRO A 96 -14.78 14.57 20.24
C PRO A 96 -15.14 14.77 18.76
N THR A 97 -16.20 15.51 18.46
CA THR A 97 -16.68 15.67 17.08
C THR A 97 -15.78 16.54 16.22
N THR A 98 -15.07 17.50 16.84
CA THR A 98 -14.10 18.37 16.18
C THR A 98 -12.77 17.65 15.97
N ILE A 99 -12.21 17.05 17.03
CA ILE A 99 -10.88 16.42 16.93
C ILE A 99 -10.88 15.15 16.07
N PHE A 100 -11.98 14.40 16.07
CA PHE A 100 -12.18 13.20 15.26
C PHE A 100 -13.04 13.48 14.03
N GLU A 101 -13.11 14.73 13.55
CA GLU A 101 -13.88 15.10 12.35
C GLU A 101 -13.51 14.23 11.14
N HIS A 102 -12.22 13.93 11.01
CA HIS A 102 -11.64 13.12 9.95
C HIS A 102 -11.90 11.61 10.10
N CYS A 103 -12.28 11.15 11.30
CA CYS A 103 -12.61 9.76 11.57
C CYS A 103 -14.08 9.47 11.24
N ARG A 104 -14.37 8.22 10.87
CA ARG A 104 -15.76 7.75 10.64
C ARG A 104 -16.55 7.68 11.94
N TYR A 105 -15.89 7.26 13.02
CA TYR A 105 -16.46 7.27 14.36
C TYR A 105 -15.88 8.45 15.13
N LYS A 106 -16.76 9.35 15.58
CA LYS A 106 -16.38 10.67 16.10
C LYS A 106 -16.34 10.73 17.63
N ASN A 107 -16.04 9.62 18.29
CA ASN A 107 -15.95 9.56 19.74
C ASN A 107 -14.67 8.85 20.17
N VAL A 108 -14.21 9.15 21.39
CA VAL A 108 -13.07 8.48 21.98
C VAL A 108 -13.43 7.03 22.30
N ASN A 109 -12.54 6.08 21.96
CA ASN A 109 -12.88 4.67 21.91
C ASN A 109 -13.29 4.08 23.26
N TYR A 110 -12.84 4.66 24.36
CA TYR A 110 -13.10 4.16 25.70
C TYR A 110 -14.39 4.70 26.35
N GLU A 111 -15.02 5.70 25.73
CA GLU A 111 -16.37 6.16 26.09
C GLU A 111 -17.45 5.47 25.24
N ASP A 112 -17.06 4.57 24.33
CA ASP A 112 -18.01 3.79 23.53
C ASP A 112 -18.75 2.78 24.43
N PRO A 113 -20.10 2.78 24.43
CA PRO A 113 -20.89 1.89 25.29
C PRO A 113 -20.82 0.41 24.91
N ASN A 114 -20.29 0.07 23.72
CA ASN A 114 -20.28 -1.30 23.17
C ASN A 114 -18.93 -2.00 23.31
N ILE A 115 -17.86 -1.28 23.63
CA ILE A 115 -16.51 -1.82 23.81
C ILE A 115 -15.94 -1.41 25.17
N ASN A 116 -15.16 -2.29 25.79
CA ASN A 116 -14.55 -2.01 27.09
C ASN A 116 -13.03 -1.93 26.96
N ILE A 117 -12.55 -0.69 26.87
CA ILE A 117 -11.13 -0.35 26.76
C ILE A 117 -10.60 -0.09 28.16
N ASN A 118 -9.46 -0.71 28.50
CA ASN A 118 -8.79 -0.52 29.78
C ASN A 118 -7.43 0.18 29.64
N MET A 119 -6.85 0.17 28.45
CA MET A 119 -5.61 0.89 28.14
C MET A 119 -5.76 1.55 26.76
N PRO A 120 -6.28 2.78 26.70
CA PRO A 120 -6.41 3.53 25.46
C PRO A 120 -5.07 3.72 24.75
N VAL A 121 -5.09 3.74 23.42
CA VAL A 121 -3.92 4.01 22.59
C VAL A 121 -4.22 5.25 21.75
N PHE A 122 -3.40 6.30 21.87
CA PHE A 122 -3.45 7.49 21.03
C PHE A 122 -2.28 7.45 20.05
N THR A 123 -2.54 7.66 18.76
CA THR A 123 -1.49 7.64 17.73
C THR A 123 -1.72 8.70 16.67
N ILE A 124 -0.62 9.23 16.13
CA ILE A 124 -0.58 9.90 14.84
C ILE A 124 -0.14 8.90 13.75
N HIS A 125 -0.20 9.29 12.48
CA HIS A 125 0.45 8.56 11.38
C HIS A 125 1.85 9.13 11.12
N GLY A 126 2.77 8.28 10.68
CA GLY A 126 4.08 8.63 10.14
C GLY A 126 4.10 8.59 8.62
N ASN A 127 5.28 8.52 8.02
CA ASN A 127 5.44 8.52 6.56
C ASN A 127 5.15 7.17 5.92
N HIS A 128 5.30 6.07 6.65
CA HIS A 128 5.00 4.73 6.14
C HIS A 128 3.51 4.42 6.20
N ASP A 129 2.80 4.84 7.25
CA ASP A 129 1.37 4.59 7.46
C ASP A 129 0.46 5.81 7.17
N ASP A 130 0.96 6.70 6.31
CA ASP A 130 0.27 7.80 5.65
C ASP A 130 -1.07 7.35 5.01
N PRO A 131 -2.17 8.14 5.14
CA PRO A 131 -3.42 7.88 4.44
C PRO A 131 -3.36 8.25 2.94
N SER A 132 -2.79 7.36 2.13
CA SER A 132 -2.61 7.56 0.69
C SER A 132 -3.89 7.39 -0.15
N PHE A 133 -4.01 8.17 -1.24
CA PHE A 133 -5.00 8.10 -2.35
C PHE A 133 -6.52 8.24 -2.04
N SER A 134 -6.98 7.99 -0.81
CA SER A 134 -8.42 7.89 -0.50
C SER A 134 -8.89 8.65 0.75
N ASN A 135 -8.05 9.52 1.32
CA ASN A 135 -8.24 10.09 2.66
C ASN A 135 -8.43 9.01 3.75
N VAL A 136 -8.13 7.74 3.49
CA VAL A 136 -8.27 6.62 4.43
C VAL A 136 -6.98 5.82 4.44
N GLY A 137 -6.38 5.65 5.62
CA GLY A 137 -5.17 4.86 5.84
C GLY A 137 -5.39 3.65 6.76
N SER A 138 -4.30 2.96 7.09
CA SER A 138 -4.31 1.84 8.04
C SER A 138 -4.77 2.27 9.44
N MET A 139 -4.42 3.49 9.87
CA MET A 139 -4.88 4.07 11.13
C MET A 139 -6.40 4.27 11.18
N ASP A 140 -7.03 4.67 10.08
CA ASP A 140 -8.49 4.81 10.00
C ASP A 140 -9.19 3.45 10.19
N THR A 141 -8.59 2.36 9.70
CA THR A 141 -9.09 0.99 9.85
C THR A 141 -9.02 0.52 11.31
N LEU A 142 -7.94 0.83 12.01
CA LEU A 142 -7.80 0.54 13.43
C LEU A 142 -8.76 1.39 14.29
N SER A 143 -8.90 2.68 13.94
CA SER A 143 -9.77 3.63 14.62
C SER A 143 -11.24 3.21 14.55
N VAL A 144 -11.76 2.89 13.36
CA VAL A 144 -13.15 2.42 13.21
C VAL A 144 -13.43 1.08 13.90
N SER A 145 -12.38 0.29 14.12
CA SER A 145 -12.46 -0.98 14.89
C SER A 145 -12.51 -0.77 16.41
N GLY A 146 -12.34 0.48 16.89
CA GLY A 146 -12.31 0.85 18.29
C GLY A 146 -11.00 0.51 19.02
N LEU A 147 -9.95 0.13 18.29
CA LEU A 147 -8.69 -0.34 18.87
C LEU A 147 -7.76 0.81 19.27
N ILE A 148 -7.84 1.95 18.58
CA ILE A 148 -7.00 3.14 18.79
C ILE A 148 -7.83 4.41 18.72
N ASN A 149 -7.27 5.51 19.22
CA ASN A 149 -7.72 6.88 19.00
C ASN A 149 -6.73 7.56 18.04
N TYR A 150 -7.13 7.66 16.78
CA TYR A 150 -6.32 8.31 15.75
C TYR A 150 -6.54 9.83 15.78
N PHE A 151 -5.47 10.59 15.97
CA PHE A 151 -5.51 12.05 16.05
C PHE A 151 -4.38 12.67 15.24
N GLY A 152 -4.41 14.00 15.08
CA GLY A 152 -3.34 14.74 14.40
C GLY A 152 -3.31 14.59 12.87
N LYS A 153 -4.36 14.01 12.26
CA LYS A 153 -4.53 14.01 10.81
C LYS A 153 -4.91 15.40 10.31
N TRP A 154 -4.10 15.98 9.45
CA TRP A 154 -4.38 17.25 8.80
C TRP A 154 -5.39 17.07 7.65
N MET A 155 -6.26 18.06 7.45
CA MET A 155 -7.30 18.06 6.39
C MET A 155 -7.03 19.08 5.28
N SER A 156 -6.15 20.04 5.53
CA SER A 156 -5.69 21.04 4.57
C SER A 156 -4.17 21.12 4.62
N LEU A 157 -3.54 21.25 3.45
CA LEU A 157 -2.09 21.38 3.31
C LEU A 157 -1.63 22.85 3.18
N ASP A 158 -2.57 23.79 3.01
CA ASP A 158 -2.27 25.21 2.82
C ASP A 158 -2.01 25.92 4.17
N LYS A 159 -2.77 25.55 5.20
CA LYS A 159 -2.64 26.07 6.57
C LYS A 159 -2.89 24.94 7.56
N LEU A 160 -1.90 24.69 8.41
CA LEU A 160 -1.99 23.65 9.44
C LEU A 160 -2.42 24.27 10.75
N THR A 161 -3.69 24.07 11.12
CA THR A 161 -4.21 24.44 12.44
C THR A 161 -4.36 23.18 13.28
N VAL A 162 -3.62 23.08 14.37
CA VAL A 162 -3.60 21.91 15.26
C VAL A 162 -4.37 22.21 16.54
N GLU A 163 -5.44 21.47 16.76
CA GLU A 163 -6.23 21.54 18.00
C GLU A 163 -5.75 20.48 19.01
N PRO A 164 -5.71 20.80 20.31
CA PRO A 164 -5.31 19.85 21.33
C PRO A 164 -6.46 18.95 21.80
N ILE A 165 -6.12 17.71 22.12
CA ILE A 165 -6.93 16.86 23.00
C ILE A 165 -6.63 17.27 24.45
N ILE A 166 -7.66 17.64 25.21
CA ILE A 166 -7.57 18.02 26.61
C ILE A 166 -7.99 16.82 27.45
N LEU A 167 -7.05 16.29 28.21
CA LEU A 167 -7.26 15.18 29.14
C LEU A 167 -7.09 15.69 30.58
N LYS A 168 -7.92 15.18 31.49
CA LYS A 168 -7.85 15.52 32.91
C LYS A 168 -7.79 14.27 33.76
N LYS A 169 -6.89 14.24 34.75
CA LYS A 169 -6.81 13.19 35.77
C LYS A 169 -6.62 13.83 37.14
N GLY A 170 -7.63 13.71 37.99
CA GLY A 170 -7.67 14.42 39.27
C GLY A 170 -7.55 15.94 39.06
N SER A 171 -6.47 16.52 39.56
CA SER A 171 -6.13 17.95 39.43
C SER A 171 -5.14 18.29 38.31
N THR A 172 -4.70 17.31 37.52
CA THR A 172 -3.73 17.51 36.42
C THR A 172 -4.45 17.57 35.07
N TYR A 173 -4.04 18.53 34.23
CA TYR A 173 -4.53 18.72 32.87
C TYR A 173 -3.39 18.53 31.86
N ILE A 174 -3.66 17.82 30.77
CA ILE A 174 -2.75 17.65 29.63
C ILE A 174 -3.43 18.13 28.36
N ALA A 175 -2.73 18.96 27.57
CA ALA A 175 -3.10 19.31 26.22
C ALA A 175 -2.17 18.54 25.26
N LEU A 176 -2.74 17.56 24.57
CA LEU A 176 -2.05 16.69 23.64
C LEU A 176 -2.29 17.16 22.21
N TYR A 177 -1.25 17.72 21.60
CA TYR A 177 -1.20 18.16 20.22
C TYR A 177 -0.59 17.05 19.36
N GLY A 178 -1.23 16.73 18.24
CA GLY A 178 -0.74 15.74 17.29
C GLY A 178 -0.55 16.36 15.91
N LEU A 179 0.57 16.04 15.28
CA LEU A 179 0.85 16.39 13.90
C LEU A 179 1.36 15.14 13.18
N GLY A 180 0.48 14.48 12.43
CA GLY A 180 0.87 13.39 11.54
C GLY A 180 1.87 13.86 10.49
N PHE A 181 2.56 12.91 9.86
CA PHE A 181 3.59 13.21 8.88
C PHE A 181 3.08 14.13 7.76
N VAL A 182 3.93 15.09 7.42
CA VAL A 182 3.85 15.98 6.27
C VAL A 182 5.23 15.94 5.62
N ASN A 183 5.33 16.01 4.30
CA ASN A 183 6.63 16.13 3.65
C ASN A 183 7.49 17.26 4.27
N ASP A 184 8.73 16.97 4.63
CA ASP A 184 9.57 17.85 5.44
C ASP A 184 9.85 19.20 4.78
N GLN A 185 10.10 19.23 3.46
CA GLN A 185 10.27 20.48 2.73
C GLN A 185 9.03 21.36 2.79
N ARG A 186 7.84 20.75 2.69
CA ARG A 186 6.58 21.47 2.83
C ARG A 186 6.41 21.96 4.26
N MET A 187 6.67 21.11 5.24
CA MET A 187 6.57 21.47 6.65
C MET A 187 7.48 22.65 6.99
N TYR A 188 8.71 22.64 6.50
CA TYR A 188 9.65 23.75 6.65
C TYR A 188 9.10 25.06 6.08
N ARG A 189 8.50 25.04 4.88
CA ARG A 189 7.86 26.23 4.28
C ARG A 189 6.68 26.72 5.13
N LEU A 190 5.81 25.81 5.58
CA LEU A 190 4.67 26.16 6.43
C LEU A 190 5.08 26.81 7.76
N ILE A 191 6.17 26.34 8.37
CA ILE A 191 6.75 26.98 9.56
C ILE A 191 7.33 28.35 9.21
N LYS A 192 8.10 28.44 8.11
CA LYS A 192 8.75 29.68 7.68
C LYS A 192 7.74 30.79 7.39
N ASP A 193 6.60 30.43 6.81
CA ASP A 193 5.55 31.37 6.39
C ASP A 193 4.49 31.60 7.48
N ASP A 194 4.73 31.16 8.72
CA ASP A 194 3.81 31.27 9.88
C ASP A 194 2.41 30.63 9.62
N LYS A 195 2.36 29.62 8.75
CA LYS A 195 1.15 28.86 8.37
C LYS A 195 0.90 27.63 9.26
N LEU A 196 1.79 27.34 10.22
CA LEU A 196 1.58 26.37 11.30
C LEU A 196 1.06 27.06 12.56
N GLN A 197 -0.16 26.72 13.00
CA GLN A 197 -0.81 27.31 14.17
C GLN A 197 -1.27 26.23 15.14
N LEU A 198 -0.64 26.14 16.32
CA LEU A 198 -1.13 25.30 17.42
C LEU A 198 -2.07 26.14 18.30
N LYS A 199 -3.33 25.72 18.41
CA LYS A 199 -4.33 26.44 19.22
C LYS A 199 -3.98 26.35 20.70
N LYS A 200 -3.60 27.49 21.30
CA LYS A 200 -3.30 27.56 22.72
C LYS A 200 -4.58 27.39 23.54
N VAL A 201 -4.50 26.60 24.60
CA VAL A 201 -5.60 26.42 25.55
C VAL A 201 -5.60 27.59 26.55
N GLU A 202 -6.57 28.49 26.44
CA GLU A 202 -6.70 29.64 27.35
C GLU A 202 -7.55 29.33 28.60
N GLU A 203 -8.50 28.41 28.46
CA GLU A 203 -9.45 28.00 29.51
C GLU A 203 -8.77 27.31 30.70
N PHE A 204 -7.63 26.64 30.45
CA PHE A 204 -6.90 25.84 31.43
C PHE A 204 -5.45 26.33 31.55
N PRO A 205 -5.16 27.37 32.34
CA PRO A 205 -3.83 28.00 32.38
C PRO A 205 -2.71 27.14 32.98
N GLU A 206 -3.04 26.12 33.80
CA GLU A 206 -2.07 25.14 34.35
C GLU A 206 -2.06 23.81 33.55
N CYS A 207 -2.17 23.88 32.22
CA CYS A 207 -2.18 22.70 31.36
C CYS A 207 -0.76 22.32 30.89
N PHE A 208 -0.42 21.03 30.96
CA PHE A 208 0.85 20.51 30.45
C PHE A 208 0.73 20.19 28.95
N ASN A 209 1.47 20.92 28.13
CA ASN A 209 1.37 20.88 26.67
C ASN A 209 2.38 19.89 26.07
N ILE A 210 1.87 18.82 25.45
CA ILE A 210 2.64 17.78 24.76
C ILE A 210 2.39 17.89 23.27
N LEU A 211 3.43 18.05 22.45
CA LEU A 211 3.35 17.91 21.00
C LEU A 211 3.94 16.58 20.56
N VAL A 212 3.22 15.83 19.72
CA VAL A 212 3.72 14.63 19.04
C VAL A 212 3.78 14.93 17.55
N LEU A 213 4.95 14.72 16.94
CA LEU A 213 5.18 14.96 15.52
C LEU A 213 6.07 13.90 14.90
N HIS A 214 5.91 13.70 13.60
CA HIS A 214 6.69 12.73 12.83
C HIS A 214 7.34 13.44 11.64
N GLN A 215 8.58 13.90 11.79
CA GLN A 215 9.35 14.73 10.82
C GLN A 215 10.85 14.48 11.00
N ASN A 216 11.67 14.81 10.02
CA ASN A 216 13.13 14.88 10.15
C ASN A 216 13.54 15.90 11.22
N ARG A 217 14.41 15.48 12.14
CA ARG A 217 15.02 16.34 13.17
C ARG A 217 16.37 16.87 12.72
N VAL A 218 17.16 16.02 12.06
CA VAL A 218 18.50 16.36 11.57
C VAL A 218 18.41 17.01 10.19
N GLN A 219 19.29 17.98 9.93
CA GLN A 219 19.37 18.59 8.61
C GLN A 219 20.12 17.66 7.64
N HIS A 220 19.38 17.01 6.75
CA HIS A 220 19.95 16.18 5.68
C HIS A 220 20.20 16.97 4.39
N ALA A 221 19.24 17.84 4.02
CA ALA A 221 19.34 18.78 2.91
C ALA A 221 18.86 20.18 3.32
N GLN A 222 19.03 21.17 2.43
CA GLN A 222 18.52 22.52 2.69
C GLN A 222 16.98 22.48 2.76
N ASN A 223 16.42 22.87 3.91
CA ASN A 223 14.98 22.89 4.21
C ASN A 223 14.31 21.51 4.39
N ASP A 224 15.06 20.42 4.57
CA ASP A 224 14.52 19.04 4.66
C ASP A 224 14.48 18.53 6.11
N TYR A 225 14.04 19.39 7.02
CA TYR A 225 13.93 19.11 8.47
C TYR A 225 13.07 20.17 9.15
N VAL A 226 12.63 19.89 10.38
CA VAL A 226 11.95 20.88 11.23
C VAL A 226 12.95 21.48 12.23
N PRO A 227 13.21 22.81 12.21
CA PRO A 227 14.10 23.44 13.17
C PRO A 227 13.55 23.38 14.60
N GLU A 228 14.32 22.81 15.51
CA GLU A 228 13.92 22.65 16.92
C GLU A 228 13.54 23.95 17.61
N SER A 229 14.08 25.10 17.19
CA SER A 229 13.86 26.42 17.78
C SER A 229 12.61 27.15 17.29
N LYS A 230 11.94 26.61 16.26
CA LYS A 230 10.79 27.25 15.60
C LYS A 230 9.43 26.74 16.07
N LEU A 231 9.39 25.79 17.01
CA LEU A 231 8.12 25.33 17.60
C LEU A 231 7.62 26.33 18.66
N PRO A 232 6.30 26.40 18.91
CA PRO A 232 5.73 27.34 19.86
C PRO A 232 6.29 27.19 21.28
N SER A 233 6.67 28.32 21.88
CA SER A 233 7.33 28.35 23.20
C SER A 233 6.42 27.94 24.36
N PHE A 234 5.10 27.87 24.19
CA PHE A 234 4.17 27.45 25.25
C PHE A 234 4.18 25.93 25.49
N LEU A 235 4.80 25.15 24.59
CA LEU A 235 4.96 23.71 24.75
C LEU A 235 5.79 23.38 26.00
N ASN A 236 5.58 22.21 26.58
CA ASN A 236 6.40 21.70 27.68
C ASN A 236 7.27 20.53 27.26
N LEU A 237 6.72 19.63 26.44
CA LEU A 237 7.41 18.43 25.95
C LEU A 237 7.04 18.17 24.49
N VAL A 238 8.03 17.85 23.68
CA VAL A 238 7.87 17.42 22.29
C VAL A 238 8.34 15.97 22.18
N ILE A 239 7.48 15.10 21.64
CA ILE A 239 7.81 13.72 21.27
C ILE A 239 8.08 13.69 19.77
N TRP A 240 9.33 13.39 19.42
CA TRP A 240 9.81 13.35 18.04
C TRP A 240 9.82 11.90 17.54
N GLY A 241 8.92 11.58 16.60
CA GLY A 241 8.64 10.21 16.16
C GLY A 241 9.66 9.64 15.17
N HIS A 242 9.80 10.29 14.01
CA HIS A 242 10.46 9.76 12.81
C HIS A 242 11.92 9.29 12.95
N GLU A 243 12.69 9.85 13.89
CA GLU A 243 14.11 9.54 13.99
C GLU A 243 14.34 8.21 14.74
N HIS A 244 14.94 7.23 14.07
CA HIS A 244 15.12 5.88 14.61
C HIS A 244 16.21 5.75 15.69
N GLU A 245 17.08 6.76 15.83
CA GLU A 245 18.08 6.81 16.91
C GLU A 245 17.39 6.98 18.27
N CYS A 246 17.66 6.11 19.23
CA CYS A 246 17.03 6.18 20.55
C CYS A 246 17.68 7.25 21.44
N ARG A 247 17.07 8.43 21.51
CA ARG A 247 17.42 9.57 22.41
C ARG A 247 16.23 9.91 23.32
N ILE A 248 15.74 8.89 24.01
CA ILE A 248 14.48 8.95 24.77
C ILE A 248 14.53 9.79 26.05
N THR A 249 15.72 10.18 26.49
CA THR A 249 15.84 11.04 27.67
C THR A 249 15.57 12.48 27.22
N PRO A 250 14.63 13.20 27.85
CA PRO A 250 14.28 14.55 27.42
C PRO A 250 15.49 15.50 27.45
N GLU A 251 15.74 16.16 26.32
CA GLU A 251 16.83 17.10 26.10
C GLU A 251 16.28 18.54 26.07
N ALA A 252 16.95 19.46 26.75
CA ALA A 252 16.59 20.87 26.68
C ALA A 252 17.08 21.47 25.35
N VAL A 253 16.23 22.24 24.69
CA VAL A 253 16.59 22.96 23.46
C VAL A 253 17.07 24.35 23.83
N VAL A 254 18.19 24.78 23.23
CA VAL A 254 18.78 26.09 23.52
C VAL A 254 17.82 27.19 23.06
N GLY A 255 17.44 28.08 23.99
CA GLY A 255 16.61 29.24 23.69
C GLY A 255 15.10 29.00 23.72
N THR A 256 14.63 27.80 24.11
CA THR A 256 13.19 27.50 24.22
C THR A 256 12.83 26.93 25.60
N PRO A 257 11.54 26.97 26.01
CA PRO A 257 11.12 26.52 27.34
C PRO A 257 10.78 25.03 27.44
N TYR A 258 10.79 24.30 26.31
CA TYR A 258 10.37 22.90 26.21
C TYR A 258 11.56 21.95 26.10
N PHE A 259 11.25 20.67 26.32
CA PHE A 259 12.18 19.56 26.11
C PHE A 259 11.78 18.73 24.89
N ILE A 260 12.75 18.14 24.21
CA ILE A 260 12.51 17.15 23.15
C ILE A 260 12.87 15.76 23.67
N SER A 261 11.99 14.79 23.45
CA SER A 261 12.26 13.37 23.66
C SER A 261 12.11 12.65 22.31
N GLN A 262 13.13 11.91 21.90
CA GLN A 262 13.14 11.14 20.66
C GLN A 262 13.24 9.66 21.00
N PRO A 263 12.11 8.92 21.07
CA PRO A 263 12.13 7.55 21.58
C PRO A 263 13.02 6.60 20.75
N GLY A 264 13.11 6.83 19.43
CA GLY A 264 13.71 5.89 18.49
C GLY A 264 12.74 4.78 18.09
N SER A 265 13.12 4.01 17.08
CA SER A 265 12.34 2.87 16.59
C SER A 265 12.35 1.69 17.57
N SER A 266 11.40 0.78 17.41
CA SER A 266 11.34 -0.44 18.24
C SER A 266 12.23 -1.57 17.69
N ILE A 267 12.57 -1.54 16.41
CA ILE A 267 13.42 -2.51 15.71
C ILE A 267 14.39 -1.80 14.76
N ALA A 268 15.44 -2.49 14.33
CA ALA A 268 16.35 -1.97 13.31
C ALA A 268 15.74 -2.17 11.91
N THR A 269 15.35 -1.09 11.24
CA THR A 269 14.82 -1.14 9.85
C THR A 269 15.89 -0.78 8.81
N SER A 270 17.00 -0.22 9.27
CA SER A 270 18.18 0.11 8.49
C SER A 270 19.46 -0.36 9.19
N LEU A 271 20.45 -0.77 8.39
CA LEU A 271 21.75 -1.25 8.89
C LEU A 271 22.75 -0.10 9.05
N CYS A 272 22.37 0.94 9.79
CA CYS A 272 23.19 2.12 10.04
C CYS A 272 23.65 2.23 11.50
N GLN A 273 24.68 3.03 11.77
CA GLN A 273 25.24 3.20 13.12
C GLN A 273 24.21 3.69 14.14
N ASN A 274 23.33 4.60 13.75
CA ASN A 274 22.33 5.21 14.65
C ASN A 274 21.31 4.20 15.17
N GLU A 275 21.05 3.14 14.41
CA GLU A 275 20.14 2.06 14.79
C GLU A 275 20.77 1.03 15.75
N THR A 276 22.09 1.11 15.98
CA THR A 276 22.76 0.25 16.97
C THR A 276 22.54 0.69 18.42
N VAL A 277 22.06 1.93 18.62
CA VAL A 277 21.76 2.45 19.95
C VAL A 277 20.67 1.57 20.58
N PRO A 278 20.85 1.05 21.81
CA PRO A 278 19.86 0.18 22.43
C PRO A 278 18.48 0.83 22.48
N LYS A 279 17.46 0.14 21.97
CA LYS A 279 16.09 0.66 21.85
C LYS A 279 15.37 0.68 23.20
N HIS A 280 14.58 1.72 23.43
CA HIS A 280 13.83 1.93 24.66
C HIS A 280 12.42 2.46 24.37
N VAL A 281 11.52 2.28 25.33
CA VAL A 281 10.25 3.02 25.43
C VAL A 281 10.23 3.90 26.66
N GLY A 282 9.38 4.93 26.64
CA GLY A 282 9.35 5.97 27.66
C GLY A 282 8.17 5.77 28.58
N LEU A 283 8.40 5.76 29.90
CA LEU A 283 7.32 5.84 30.88
C LEU A 283 7.29 7.26 31.44
N LEU A 284 6.40 8.07 30.88
CA LEU A 284 6.23 9.47 31.18
C LEU A 284 5.24 9.64 32.33
N TYR A 285 5.69 10.33 33.38
CA TYR A 285 4.86 10.77 34.49
C TYR A 285 4.59 12.26 34.37
N VAL A 286 3.33 12.69 34.43
CA VAL A 286 2.95 14.12 34.42
C VAL A 286 2.07 14.42 35.62
N ASN A 287 2.45 15.42 36.41
CA ASN A 287 1.70 15.92 37.55
C ASN A 287 1.71 17.45 37.53
N LYS A 288 0.55 18.05 37.23
CA LYS A 288 0.42 19.46 36.87
C LYS A 288 1.42 19.80 35.76
N LEU A 289 2.24 20.83 35.93
CA LEU A 289 3.26 21.25 34.95
C LEU A 289 4.60 20.49 35.06
N ARG A 290 4.74 19.56 36.01
CA ARG A 290 5.99 18.82 36.22
C ARG A 290 5.90 17.45 35.54
N PHE A 291 7.01 17.03 34.94
CA PHE A 291 7.09 15.72 34.31
C PHE A 291 8.38 14.98 34.65
N LYS A 292 8.36 13.66 34.47
CA LYS A 292 9.53 12.79 34.57
C LYS A 292 9.42 11.68 33.53
N MET A 293 10.44 11.52 32.70
CA MET A 293 10.54 10.41 31.75
C MET A 293 11.44 9.31 32.33
N LYS A 294 10.89 8.11 32.54
CA LYS A 294 11.67 6.91 32.90
C LYS A 294 11.85 6.06 31.64
N LYS A 295 13.09 5.89 31.18
CA LYS A 295 13.40 4.96 30.08
C LYS A 295 13.26 3.50 30.50
N LEU A 296 12.66 2.69 29.64
CA LEU A 296 12.48 1.24 29.78
C LEU A 296 13.14 0.55 28.60
N LYS A 297 14.12 -0.32 28.85
CA LYS A 297 14.83 -1.05 27.79
C LYS A 297 13.93 -2.12 27.19
N LEU A 298 13.90 -2.24 25.88
CA LEU A 298 13.28 -3.36 25.18
C LEU A 298 14.24 -4.55 25.17
N ASN A 299 13.77 -5.72 25.58
CA ASN A 299 14.57 -6.92 25.74
C ASN A 299 14.38 -7.93 24.60
N THR A 300 13.31 -7.80 23.81
CA THR A 300 13.05 -8.69 22.66
C THR A 300 13.74 -8.26 21.37
N VAL A 301 14.38 -7.09 21.35
CA VAL A 301 15.01 -6.53 20.15
C VAL A 301 16.21 -7.39 19.75
N ARG A 302 16.28 -7.74 18.46
CA ARG A 302 17.41 -8.49 17.89
C ARG A 302 18.72 -7.72 18.09
N PRO A 303 19.79 -8.37 18.54
CA PRO A 303 21.10 -7.73 18.62
C PRO A 303 21.55 -7.18 17.26
N PHE A 304 22.07 -5.96 17.25
CA PHE A 304 22.63 -5.33 16.05
C PHE A 304 23.98 -4.70 16.37
N VAL A 305 25.00 -5.10 15.60
CA VAL A 305 26.35 -4.55 15.70
C VAL A 305 26.76 -3.95 14.37
N PHE A 306 27.15 -2.68 14.42
CA PHE A 306 27.80 -1.96 13.33
C PHE A 306 29.24 -1.63 13.74
N ASP A 307 30.18 -1.75 12.81
CA ASP A 307 31.55 -1.27 13.00
C ASP A 307 32.12 -0.78 11.66
N SER A 308 33.18 0.02 11.71
CA SER A 308 33.85 0.56 10.52
C SER A 308 35.36 0.34 10.59
N ILE A 309 35.97 -0.03 9.47
CA ILE A 309 37.42 -0.23 9.34
C ILE A 309 37.91 0.55 8.14
N ILE A 310 38.93 1.36 8.36
CA ILE A 310 39.72 1.94 7.27
C ILE A 310 40.80 0.93 6.91
N LEU A 311 40.76 0.41 5.69
CA LEU A 311 41.70 -0.62 5.22
C LEU A 311 43.11 -0.02 5.08
N ASN A 312 43.17 1.22 4.59
CA ASN A 312 44.42 1.97 4.48
C ASN A 312 44.94 2.38 5.85
N ASN A 313 46.27 2.30 6.02
CA ASN A 313 46.96 2.64 7.27
C ASN A 313 46.58 1.74 8.47
N ASN A 314 45.93 0.61 8.25
CA ASN A 314 45.68 -0.35 9.33
C ASN A 314 46.97 -1.16 9.61
N PRO A 315 47.58 -1.01 10.81
CA PRO A 315 48.87 -1.62 11.11
C PRO A 315 48.83 -3.16 11.07
N GLU A 316 47.71 -3.77 11.44
CA GLU A 316 47.54 -5.24 11.43
C GLU A 316 47.44 -5.78 9.99
N ILE A 317 46.84 -5.02 9.08
CA ILE A 317 46.75 -5.39 7.65
C ILE A 317 48.12 -5.18 6.97
N GLU A 318 48.79 -4.06 7.24
CA GLU A 318 50.11 -3.76 6.70
C GLU A 318 51.18 -4.77 7.12
N GLU A 319 51.14 -5.24 8.37
CA GLU A 319 52.03 -6.30 8.84
C GLU A 319 51.80 -7.62 8.07
N LYS A 320 50.54 -7.99 7.83
CA LYS A 320 50.21 -9.19 7.05
C LYS A 320 50.60 -9.08 5.58
N ARG A 321 50.41 -7.90 4.96
CA ARG A 321 50.89 -7.62 3.59
C ARG A 321 52.40 -7.84 3.47
N LYS A 322 53.18 -7.37 4.45
CA LYS A 322 54.64 -7.60 4.51
C LYS A 322 55.01 -9.05 4.78
N ALA A 323 54.25 -9.76 5.59
CA ALA A 323 54.50 -11.16 5.92
C ALA A 323 54.15 -12.14 4.79
N GLN A 324 53.22 -11.78 3.90
CA GLN A 324 52.75 -12.61 2.79
C GLN A 324 52.81 -11.88 1.43
N PRO A 325 54.01 -11.48 0.96
CA PRO A 325 54.16 -10.62 -0.22
C PRO A 325 53.72 -11.28 -1.55
N THR A 326 53.53 -12.60 -1.56
CA THR A 326 53.08 -13.37 -2.74
C THR A 326 51.57 -13.60 -2.78
N SER A 327 50.82 -13.25 -1.73
CA SER A 327 49.36 -13.42 -1.67
C SER A 327 48.65 -12.17 -2.16
N SER A 328 47.46 -12.31 -2.75
CA SER A 328 46.65 -11.17 -3.17
C SER A 328 46.15 -10.36 -1.97
N ASN A 329 46.14 -9.03 -2.09
CA ASN A 329 45.65 -8.12 -1.03
C ASN A 329 44.21 -8.45 -0.61
N ALA A 330 43.33 -8.67 -1.59
CA ALA A 330 41.97 -9.14 -1.39
C ALA A 330 41.87 -10.34 -0.44
N ARG A 331 42.75 -11.34 -0.58
CA ARG A 331 42.76 -12.53 0.28
C ARG A 331 43.21 -12.20 1.70
N ILE A 332 44.26 -11.39 1.85
CA ILE A 332 44.79 -10.98 3.17
C ILE A 332 43.71 -10.21 3.95
N ILE A 333 42.99 -9.32 3.27
CA ILE A 333 41.92 -8.52 3.87
C ILE A 333 40.72 -9.39 4.20
N SER A 334 40.32 -10.31 3.32
CA SER A 334 39.26 -11.28 3.60
C SER A 334 39.57 -12.11 4.88
N GLU A 335 40.78 -12.64 5.02
CA GLU A 335 41.21 -13.38 6.22
C GLU A 335 41.27 -12.50 7.49
N TYR A 336 41.57 -11.20 7.34
CA TYR A 336 41.53 -10.26 8.46
C TYR A 336 40.08 -9.94 8.88
N VAL A 337 39.21 -9.67 7.91
CA VAL A 337 37.79 -9.39 8.13
C VAL A 337 37.09 -10.58 8.78
N ASP A 338 37.37 -11.79 8.31
CA ASP A 338 36.85 -13.03 8.90
C ASP A 338 37.18 -13.11 10.41
N LYS A 339 38.45 -12.95 10.77
CA LYS A 339 38.90 -12.93 12.18
C LYS A 339 38.31 -11.77 12.97
N TYR A 340 38.10 -10.62 12.34
CA TYR A 340 37.49 -9.46 12.99
C TYR A 340 36.02 -9.73 13.33
N ILE A 341 35.27 -10.31 12.40
CA ILE A 341 33.88 -10.70 12.62
C ILE A 341 33.81 -11.73 13.75
N GLU A 342 34.60 -12.80 13.66
CA GLU A 342 34.59 -13.92 14.62
C GLU A 342 35.01 -13.52 16.04
N HIS A 343 36.05 -12.69 16.19
CA HIS A 343 36.62 -12.39 17.50
C HIS A 343 36.19 -11.05 18.09
N LYS A 344 35.60 -10.14 17.30
CA LYS A 344 35.12 -8.84 17.79
C LYS A 344 33.62 -8.64 17.61
N LEU A 345 33.08 -8.83 16.40
CA LEU A 345 31.66 -8.49 16.14
C LEU A 345 30.69 -9.50 16.76
N ILE A 346 30.94 -10.80 16.57
CA ILE A 346 30.09 -11.86 17.14
C ILE A 346 30.06 -11.78 18.67
N PRO A 347 31.20 -11.67 19.40
CA PRO A 347 31.17 -11.49 20.85
C PRO A 347 30.45 -10.22 21.31
N LYS A 348 30.59 -9.11 20.58
CA LYS A 348 29.83 -7.87 20.86
C LYS A 348 28.33 -8.10 20.73
N ALA A 349 27.89 -8.87 19.72
CA ALA A 349 26.48 -9.18 19.50
C ALA A 349 25.92 -10.09 20.60
N VAL A 350 26.66 -11.14 20.98
CA VAL A 350 26.30 -12.05 22.08
C VAL A 350 26.17 -11.28 23.40
N ALA A 351 27.02 -10.28 23.65
CA ALA A 351 26.92 -9.45 24.84
C ALA A 351 25.65 -8.57 24.92
N GLN A 352 24.93 -8.38 23.80
CA GLN A 352 23.66 -7.65 23.77
C GLN A 352 22.45 -8.55 24.09
N LEU A 353 22.63 -9.88 24.17
CA LEU A 353 21.57 -10.80 24.56
C LEU A 353 21.12 -10.52 26.00
N THR A 354 19.82 -10.46 26.19
CA THR A 354 19.17 -10.12 27.47
C THR A 354 18.77 -11.35 28.26
N GLY A 355 18.76 -12.53 27.62
CA GLY A 355 18.20 -13.77 28.16
C GLY A 355 16.67 -13.83 28.10
N HIS A 356 16.02 -12.88 27.41
CA HIS A 356 14.58 -12.93 27.21
C HIS A 356 14.20 -14.09 26.27
N PRO A 357 13.22 -14.94 26.61
CA PRO A 357 12.93 -16.18 25.87
C PRO A 357 12.41 -15.96 24.44
N LYS A 358 11.92 -14.76 24.13
CA LYS A 358 11.46 -14.37 22.79
C LYS A 358 12.45 -13.48 22.03
N GLN A 359 13.64 -13.20 22.59
CA GLN A 359 14.65 -12.44 21.86
C GLN A 359 15.27 -13.34 20.79
N PRO A 360 15.36 -12.88 19.53
CA PRO A 360 16.06 -13.64 18.50
C PRO A 360 17.56 -13.74 18.79
N GLU A 361 18.15 -14.92 18.60
CA GLU A 361 19.55 -15.19 18.91
C GLU A 361 20.50 -14.79 17.77
N GLU A 362 20.08 -14.93 16.52
CA GLU A 362 20.90 -14.56 15.34
C GLU A 362 20.99 -13.03 15.22
N PRO A 363 22.17 -12.41 15.36
CA PRO A 363 22.29 -10.97 15.31
C PRO A 363 22.27 -10.44 13.88
N LEU A 364 22.06 -9.12 13.78
CA LEU A 364 22.42 -8.34 12.61
C LEU A 364 23.86 -7.86 12.75
N ILE A 365 24.66 -8.01 11.70
CA ILE A 365 26.03 -7.50 11.66
C ILE A 365 26.21 -6.64 10.42
N ARG A 366 26.82 -5.47 10.58
CA ARG A 366 27.28 -4.64 9.47
C ARG A 366 28.70 -4.16 9.72
N LEU A 367 29.61 -4.49 8.81
CA LEU A 367 30.99 -4.03 8.81
C LEU A 367 31.24 -3.18 7.57
N ARG A 368 31.55 -1.91 7.79
CA ARG A 368 31.84 -0.95 6.73
C ARG A 368 33.36 -0.84 6.51
N LEU A 369 33.82 -1.11 5.30
CA LEU A 369 35.24 -1.14 4.93
C LEU A 369 35.56 0.03 4.00
N PHE A 370 36.36 0.98 4.49
CA PHE A 370 36.85 2.08 3.68
C PHE A 370 38.12 1.68 2.93
N TYR A 371 38.08 1.73 1.60
CA TYR A 371 39.19 1.36 0.71
C TYR A 371 39.61 2.54 -0.16
N ASN A 372 40.87 2.55 -0.62
CA ASN A 372 41.31 3.45 -1.69
C ASN A 372 41.82 2.67 -2.91
N ASP A 373 42.39 1.48 -2.70
CA ASP A 373 42.87 0.61 -3.77
C ASP A 373 41.81 -0.44 -4.11
N GLU A 374 41.49 -0.61 -5.39
CA GLU A 374 40.54 -1.63 -5.85
C GLU A 374 41.05 -3.06 -5.60
N GLN A 375 42.37 -3.25 -5.47
CA GLN A 375 42.96 -4.55 -5.11
C GLN A 375 42.62 -5.00 -3.68
N ASP A 376 42.06 -4.11 -2.87
CA ASP A 376 41.65 -4.39 -1.49
C ASP A 376 40.22 -4.93 -1.39
N ILE A 377 39.43 -4.84 -2.46
CA ILE A 377 38.08 -5.38 -2.53
C ILE A 377 38.16 -6.90 -2.75
N PHE A 378 37.31 -7.66 -2.07
CA PHE A 378 37.25 -9.11 -2.17
C PHE A 378 35.81 -9.61 -2.28
N GLU A 379 35.67 -10.84 -2.80
CA GLU A 379 34.38 -11.51 -2.95
C GLU A 379 33.80 -11.89 -1.59
N THR A 380 32.59 -11.40 -1.28
CA THR A 380 31.98 -11.58 0.05
C THR A 380 31.24 -12.90 0.20
N ALA A 381 30.88 -13.56 -0.91
CA ALA A 381 30.06 -14.78 -0.91
C ALA A 381 30.59 -15.90 0.01
N GLY A 382 31.91 -16.08 0.07
CA GLY A 382 32.54 -17.08 0.95
C GLY A 382 32.32 -16.81 2.44
N LEU A 383 32.37 -15.54 2.86
CA LEU A 383 32.08 -15.14 4.24
C LEU A 383 30.57 -15.18 4.51
N SER A 384 29.75 -14.73 3.57
CA SER A 384 28.30 -14.82 3.67
C SER A 384 27.83 -16.26 3.88
N GLN A 385 28.45 -17.22 3.18
CA GLN A 385 28.18 -18.64 3.37
C GLN A 385 28.70 -19.18 4.71
N LYS A 386 29.88 -18.75 5.17
CA LYS A 386 30.43 -19.17 6.47
C LYS A 386 29.48 -18.78 7.62
N TYR A 387 28.94 -17.57 7.59
CA TYR A 387 28.10 -17.02 8.65
C TYR A 387 26.59 -17.19 8.39
N CYS A 388 26.18 -18.00 7.40
CA CYS A 388 24.77 -18.04 6.99
C CYS A 388 23.81 -18.53 8.08
N ASP A 389 24.30 -19.34 9.01
CA ASP A 389 23.52 -19.88 10.15
C ASP A 389 23.81 -19.14 11.47
N GLU A 390 24.78 -18.22 11.47
CA GLU A 390 25.15 -17.46 12.67
C GLU A 390 24.49 -16.08 12.71
N VAL A 391 24.23 -15.46 11.55
CA VAL A 391 23.65 -14.11 11.46
C VAL A 391 22.39 -14.10 10.60
N LEU A 392 21.52 -13.11 10.82
CA LEU A 392 20.30 -12.95 10.03
C LEU A 392 20.59 -12.39 8.63
N ASN A 393 21.62 -11.56 8.47
CA ASN A 393 21.87 -10.80 7.25
C ASN A 393 23.20 -11.15 6.55
N PRO A 394 23.48 -12.43 6.23
CA PRO A 394 24.80 -12.87 5.75
C PRO A 394 25.26 -12.15 4.47
N MET A 395 24.33 -11.96 3.52
CA MET A 395 24.62 -11.31 2.23
C MET A 395 24.92 -9.82 2.33
N SER A 396 24.55 -9.18 3.44
CA SER A 396 24.74 -7.75 3.67
C SER A 396 25.59 -7.47 4.91
N MET A 397 26.41 -8.43 5.33
CA MET A 397 27.32 -8.22 6.47
C MET A 397 28.40 -7.19 6.19
N ILE A 398 28.88 -7.11 4.95
CA ILE A 398 30.04 -6.29 4.58
C ILE A 398 29.60 -5.22 3.59
N LEU A 399 30.13 -4.01 3.76
CA LEU A 399 29.85 -2.86 2.93
C LEU A 399 31.16 -2.16 2.59
N PHE A 400 31.52 -2.11 1.31
CA PHE A 400 32.71 -1.39 0.88
C PHE A 400 32.36 0.07 0.57
N ARG A 401 33.24 0.99 0.95
CA ARG A 401 33.15 2.41 0.62
C ARG A 401 34.49 2.95 0.16
N LYS A 402 34.51 3.70 -0.92
CA LYS A 402 35.73 4.39 -1.35
C LYS A 402 35.96 5.62 -0.47
N THR A 403 37.18 5.82 0.01
CA THR A 403 37.53 7.04 0.76
C THR A 403 37.65 8.22 -0.22
N ALA A 404 37.02 9.36 0.08
CA ALA A 404 37.12 10.55 -0.76
C ALA A 404 38.52 11.21 -0.64
N ASP A 405 39.17 11.47 -1.79
CA ASP A 405 40.45 12.20 -1.85
C ASP A 405 40.21 13.69 -1.57
N THR A 406 40.66 14.16 -0.42
CA THR A 406 40.51 15.57 0.03
C THR A 406 41.45 16.56 -0.67
N SER A 407 42.10 16.17 -1.78
CA SER A 407 43.14 16.98 -2.45
C SER A 407 42.79 17.51 -3.85
N LYS A 408 41.54 17.42 -4.32
CA LYS A 408 41.11 18.05 -5.59
C LYS A 408 40.08 19.14 -5.40
N SER A 409 40.44 20.18 -4.64
CA SER A 409 39.89 21.52 -4.85
C SER A 409 40.93 22.32 -5.64
N SER A 410 40.78 22.40 -6.97
CA SER A 410 41.21 23.49 -7.88
C SER A 410 41.58 23.00 -9.29
N LYS A 411 40.80 23.44 -10.29
CA LYS A 411 41.11 23.64 -11.74
C LYS A 411 41.32 22.44 -12.69
N HIS A 412 40.29 22.13 -13.50
CA HIS A 412 40.35 21.89 -14.95
C HIS A 412 38.92 21.91 -15.53
N SER A 413 38.52 22.93 -16.29
CA SER A 413 38.56 23.09 -17.77
C SER A 413 37.62 22.14 -18.54
N ILE A 414 36.59 22.76 -19.08
CA ILE A 414 35.46 22.22 -19.85
C ILE A 414 35.93 21.56 -21.15
N THR A 415 35.52 20.31 -21.36
CA THR A 415 35.21 19.75 -22.68
C THR A 415 33.87 19.04 -22.60
N ASN A 416 33.01 19.32 -23.57
CA ASN A 416 31.61 18.89 -23.63
C ASN A 416 31.42 17.37 -23.70
N ASP A 417 30.25 16.97 -23.22
CA ASP A 417 29.55 15.68 -23.29
C ASP A 417 29.96 14.63 -22.24
N THR A 418 29.09 14.42 -21.24
CA THR A 418 28.58 13.09 -20.83
C THR A 418 27.58 13.19 -19.67
N LEU A 419 26.58 12.28 -19.65
CA LEU A 419 25.69 12.01 -18.51
C LEU A 419 26.46 11.61 -17.23
N ASP A 420 27.71 11.20 -17.37
CA ASP A 420 28.58 10.81 -16.26
C ASP A 420 28.94 11.99 -15.34
N ASP A 421 29.05 13.22 -15.87
CA ASP A 421 29.30 14.41 -15.06
C ASP A 421 28.06 14.82 -14.21
N LEU A 422 26.85 14.45 -14.64
CA LEU A 422 25.66 14.55 -13.78
C LEU A 422 25.66 13.46 -12.71
N ALA A 423 26.04 12.22 -13.05
CA ALA A 423 26.10 11.10 -12.12
C ALA A 423 27.11 11.33 -10.97
N ASP A 424 28.24 11.99 -11.27
CA ASP A 424 29.23 12.40 -10.27
C ASP A 424 28.73 13.56 -9.38
N LYS A 425 27.80 14.39 -9.87
CA LYS A 425 27.07 15.38 -9.04
C LYS A 425 26.00 14.73 -8.17
N PHE A 426 25.45 13.59 -8.59
CA PHE A 426 24.41 12.82 -7.90
C PHE A 426 24.97 11.63 -7.10
N HIS A 427 26.21 11.68 -6.60
CA HIS A 427 26.75 10.58 -5.77
C HIS A 427 25.79 10.23 -4.60
N PHE A 428 25.03 9.14 -4.79
CA PHE A 428 24.04 8.58 -3.87
C PHE A 428 24.66 7.72 -2.76
N GLU A 429 25.99 7.76 -2.60
CA GLU A 429 26.69 6.86 -1.69
C GLU A 429 27.39 7.58 -0.54
N ASP A 430 26.80 8.63 0.03
CA ASP A 430 27.20 9.19 1.34
C ASP A 430 26.26 8.69 2.47
N GLU A 431 26.33 7.41 2.84
CA GLU A 431 25.61 6.79 4.00
C GLU A 431 26.06 7.33 5.38
N GLU A 432 26.89 8.38 5.44
CA GLU A 432 27.05 9.18 6.69
C GLU A 432 26.06 10.32 6.80
N ARG A 433 25.37 10.67 5.70
CA ARG A 433 24.15 11.46 5.75
C ARG A 433 23.01 10.46 5.67
N GLY A 434 22.29 10.33 6.79
CA GLY A 434 21.09 9.50 6.86
C GLY A 434 20.18 9.80 5.67
N TRP A 435 19.41 8.79 5.28
CA TRP A 435 18.37 8.89 4.25
C TRP A 435 17.67 10.26 4.31
N THR A 436 17.45 10.87 3.13
CA THR A 436 16.83 12.20 2.85
C THR A 436 17.76 13.31 2.30
N GLN A 437 18.57 13.02 1.28
CA GLN A 437 18.64 14.02 0.20
C GLN A 437 17.45 13.77 -0.71
N SER A 438 16.34 14.45 -0.44
CA SER A 438 15.19 14.43 -1.33
C SER A 438 15.63 14.81 -2.74
N VAL A 439 15.32 13.95 -3.73
CA VAL A 439 15.53 14.19 -5.17
C VAL A 439 15.06 15.60 -5.58
N GLN A 440 14.04 16.10 -4.88
CA GLN A 440 13.47 17.43 -5.02
C GLN A 440 14.44 18.60 -4.77
N GLY A 441 15.34 18.47 -3.78
CA GLY A 441 16.36 19.49 -3.47
C GLY A 441 17.41 19.59 -4.57
N SER A 442 17.91 18.44 -5.04
CA SER A 442 18.89 18.36 -6.11
C SER A 442 18.33 18.79 -7.47
N ILE A 443 17.05 18.53 -7.73
CA ILE A 443 16.33 19.03 -8.92
C ILE A 443 16.26 20.56 -8.90
N LYS A 444 15.95 21.15 -7.74
CA LYS A 444 15.90 22.61 -7.63
C LYS A 444 17.26 23.24 -7.89
N GLU A 445 18.32 22.71 -7.27
CA GLU A 445 19.68 23.20 -7.48
C GLU A 445 20.17 23.01 -8.94
N TYR A 446 19.78 21.91 -9.60
CA TYR A 446 20.10 21.67 -11.01
C TYR A 446 19.43 22.71 -11.93
N PHE A 447 18.12 22.92 -11.80
CA PHE A 447 17.38 23.82 -12.69
C PHE A 447 17.50 25.31 -12.33
N ASP A 448 17.95 25.65 -11.11
CA ASP A 448 18.26 27.04 -10.72
C ASP A 448 19.67 27.49 -11.18
N SER A 449 20.50 26.57 -11.70
CA SER A 449 21.82 26.91 -12.25
C SER A 449 21.70 27.72 -13.56
N GLU A 450 22.56 28.73 -13.73
CA GLU A 450 22.58 29.61 -14.93
C GLU A 450 22.69 28.85 -16.26
N GLU A 451 23.24 27.63 -16.24
CA GLU A 451 23.39 26.78 -17.43
C GLU A 451 22.11 26.00 -17.77
N ASN A 452 21.28 25.63 -16.79
CA ASN A 452 20.10 24.76 -16.98
C ASN A 452 18.75 25.47 -16.76
N LYS A 453 18.76 26.75 -16.40
CA LYS A 453 17.56 27.56 -16.14
C LYS A 453 16.53 27.56 -17.27
N ASP A 454 16.98 27.37 -18.51
CA ASP A 454 16.13 27.35 -19.70
C ASP A 454 15.75 25.95 -20.21
N SER A 455 16.19 24.88 -19.53
CA SER A 455 15.93 23.50 -19.96
C SER A 455 14.47 23.06 -19.75
N LEU A 456 13.75 23.66 -18.80
CA LEU A 456 12.31 23.46 -18.59
C LEU A 456 11.52 24.59 -19.24
N THR A 457 10.75 24.32 -20.29
CA THR A 457 9.97 25.35 -21.01
C THR A 457 8.53 25.49 -20.54
N VAL A 458 7.90 24.37 -20.16
CA VAL A 458 6.45 24.30 -19.82
C VAL A 458 6.24 24.12 -18.31
N LEU A 459 7.02 23.25 -17.68
CA LEU A 459 6.95 22.99 -16.24
C LEU A 459 7.81 24.00 -15.48
N SER A 460 7.40 24.37 -14.28
CA SER A 460 8.29 24.97 -13.30
C SER A 460 9.03 23.91 -12.50
N VAL A 461 10.09 24.35 -11.84
CA VAL A 461 10.85 23.53 -10.88
C VAL A 461 9.94 23.06 -9.74
N THR A 462 9.11 23.97 -9.22
CA THR A 462 8.17 23.69 -8.12
C THR A 462 7.07 22.71 -8.54
N GLY A 463 6.51 22.86 -9.74
CA GLY A 463 5.50 21.97 -10.29
C GLY A 463 6.06 20.59 -10.61
N LEU A 464 7.29 20.52 -11.13
CA LEU A 464 8.00 19.25 -11.35
C LEU A 464 8.25 18.52 -10.03
N ASN A 465 8.73 19.21 -8.99
CA ASN A 465 8.98 18.62 -7.67
C ASN A 465 7.71 18.07 -7.01
N GLU A 466 6.59 18.81 -7.10
CA GLU A 466 5.30 18.34 -6.56
C GLU A 466 4.80 17.11 -7.33
N THR A 467 4.94 17.12 -8.66
CA THR A 467 4.52 16.01 -9.52
C THR A 467 5.38 14.77 -9.31
N LEU A 468 6.69 14.94 -9.17
CA LEU A 468 7.63 13.86 -8.84
C LEU A 468 7.36 13.30 -7.44
N SER A 469 7.00 14.16 -6.48
CA SER A 469 6.53 13.70 -5.16
C SER A 469 5.32 12.79 -5.30
N GLN A 470 4.37 13.14 -6.18
CA GLN A 470 3.16 12.34 -6.40
C GLN A 470 3.49 11.02 -7.10
N TYR A 471 4.39 11.03 -8.07
CA TYR A 471 4.84 9.83 -8.78
C TYR A 471 5.61 8.86 -7.88
N ILE A 472 6.63 9.35 -7.16
CA ILE A 472 7.53 8.52 -6.33
C ILE A 472 6.87 8.12 -5.03
N VAL A 473 6.38 9.09 -4.24
CA VAL A 473 5.87 8.82 -2.89
C VAL A 473 4.51 8.14 -2.94
N LYS A 474 3.67 8.46 -3.94
CA LYS A 474 2.29 7.95 -4.01
C LYS A 474 2.09 6.86 -5.07
N ALA A 475 3.14 6.46 -5.80
CA ALA A 475 3.08 5.47 -6.88
C ALA A 475 1.99 5.80 -7.93
N ASP A 476 1.72 7.09 -8.19
CA ASP A 476 0.79 7.52 -9.25
C ASP A 476 1.56 7.59 -10.58
N GLU A 477 1.58 6.49 -11.32
CA GLU A 477 2.32 6.35 -12.58
C GLU A 477 1.89 7.39 -13.64
N GLU A 478 0.64 7.85 -13.59
CA GLU A 478 0.06 8.80 -14.52
C GLU A 478 0.26 10.27 -14.08
N ALA A 479 0.79 10.52 -12.87
CA ALA A 479 0.88 11.86 -12.29
C ALA A 479 1.68 12.83 -13.16
N ILE A 480 2.82 12.36 -13.69
CA ILE A 480 3.72 13.17 -14.50
C ILE A 480 3.04 13.61 -15.80
N GLN A 481 2.44 12.66 -16.51
CA GLN A 481 1.81 12.93 -17.79
C GLN A 481 0.59 13.85 -17.64
N ASP A 482 -0.23 13.63 -16.62
CA ASP A 482 -1.45 14.40 -16.41
C ASP A 482 -1.17 15.84 -15.98
N VAL A 483 -0.18 16.07 -15.11
CA VAL A 483 0.22 17.43 -14.75
C VAL A 483 0.83 18.14 -15.95
N ILE A 484 1.69 17.47 -16.72
CA ILE A 484 2.25 18.05 -17.95
C ILE A 484 1.12 18.46 -18.90
N GLN A 485 0.15 17.57 -19.13
CA GLN A 485 -0.97 17.85 -20.03
C GLN A 485 -1.84 19.01 -19.55
N ASN A 486 -2.12 19.07 -18.24
CA ASN A 486 -2.84 20.18 -17.63
C ASN A 486 -2.09 21.51 -17.81
N LYS A 487 -0.77 21.52 -17.56
CA LYS A 487 0.05 22.73 -17.72
C LYS A 487 0.12 23.17 -19.20
N ILE A 488 0.25 22.23 -20.13
CA ILE A 488 0.17 22.52 -21.58
C ILE A 488 -1.18 23.15 -21.93
N ASN A 489 -2.29 22.63 -21.42
CA ASN A 489 -3.63 23.16 -21.69
C ASN A 489 -3.79 24.59 -21.16
N LYS A 490 -3.30 24.86 -19.95
CA LYS A 490 -3.31 26.21 -19.37
C LYS A 490 -2.47 27.22 -20.15
N ILE A 491 -1.30 26.81 -20.61
CA ILE A 491 -0.47 27.64 -21.49
C ILE A 491 -1.23 27.94 -22.78
N LYS A 492 -1.86 26.94 -23.41
CA LYS A 492 -2.66 27.13 -24.63
C LYS A 492 -3.81 28.12 -24.42
N GLU A 493 -4.53 28.02 -23.30
CA GLU A 493 -5.60 28.97 -22.95
C GLU A 493 -5.08 30.39 -22.73
N HIS A 494 -3.95 30.53 -22.04
CA HIS A 494 -3.30 31.83 -21.84
C HIS A 494 -2.87 32.44 -23.17
N MET A 495 -2.29 31.64 -24.09
CA MET A 495 -1.85 32.10 -25.41
C MET A 495 -3.01 32.52 -26.31
N LYS A 496 -4.16 31.82 -26.25
CA LYS A 496 -5.36 32.21 -27.01
C LYS A 496 -5.86 33.62 -26.66
N LYS A 497 -5.62 34.09 -25.43
CA LYS A 497 -6.02 35.44 -24.98
C LYS A 497 -5.12 36.55 -25.54
N GLN A 498 -3.89 36.23 -25.98
CA GLN A 498 -2.89 37.24 -26.36
C GLN A 498 -2.83 37.57 -27.86
N ARG A 499 -3.60 36.88 -28.73
CA ARG A 499 -3.67 37.10 -30.20
C ARG A 499 -2.27 37.28 -30.86
N LEU A 500 -1.39 36.32 -30.67
CA LEU A 500 -0.04 36.31 -31.25
C LEU A 500 -0.04 35.57 -32.60
N GLU A 501 0.51 36.18 -33.65
CA GLU A 501 0.55 35.61 -35.02
C GLU A 501 1.94 35.06 -35.43
N ASN A 502 3.00 35.39 -34.68
CA ASN A 502 4.38 35.04 -35.01
C ASN A 502 4.92 33.88 -34.12
N PRO A 503 5.46 32.78 -34.68
CA PRO A 503 5.96 31.63 -33.91
C PRO A 503 7.09 31.92 -32.92
N GLU A 504 7.98 32.87 -33.21
CA GLU A 504 9.10 33.22 -32.31
C GLU A 504 8.60 33.99 -31.07
N GLU A 505 7.62 34.88 -31.25
CA GLU A 505 6.98 35.62 -30.15
C GLU A 505 6.20 34.70 -29.19
N ILE A 506 5.69 33.57 -29.70
CA ILE A 506 4.98 32.57 -28.88
C ILE A 506 5.96 31.88 -27.92
N LEU A 507 7.17 31.52 -28.36
CA LEU A 507 8.15 30.83 -27.51
C LEU A 507 8.64 31.72 -26.37
N ASP A 508 8.91 32.99 -26.65
CA ASP A 508 9.31 33.97 -25.64
C ASP A 508 8.19 34.21 -24.62
N LYS A 509 6.93 34.27 -25.07
CA LYS A 509 5.78 34.38 -24.17
C LYS A 509 5.52 33.14 -23.33
N ILE A 510 5.83 31.94 -23.84
CA ILE A 510 5.76 30.70 -23.03
C ILE A 510 6.78 30.77 -21.88
N LYS A 511 7.99 31.24 -22.15
CA LYS A 511 9.04 31.41 -21.13
C LYS A 511 8.66 32.47 -20.10
N GLU A 512 8.16 33.63 -20.54
CA GLU A 512 7.69 34.70 -19.64
C GLU A 512 6.59 34.17 -18.69
N TYR A 513 5.61 33.42 -19.21
CA TYR A 513 4.55 32.81 -18.41
C TYR A 513 5.01 31.65 -17.51
N ARG A 514 6.12 30.98 -17.85
CA ARG A 514 6.80 30.03 -16.93
C ARG A 514 7.48 30.79 -15.80
N ASP A 515 8.20 31.86 -16.12
CA ASP A 515 8.96 32.64 -15.13
C ASP A 515 8.04 33.36 -14.14
N GLU A 516 6.91 33.90 -14.61
CA GLU A 516 5.83 34.41 -13.75
C GLU A 516 5.27 33.35 -12.77
N ARG A 517 5.24 32.07 -13.18
CA ARG A 517 4.80 30.96 -12.32
C ARG A 517 5.89 30.50 -11.36
N ASN A 518 7.15 30.50 -11.79
CA ASN A 518 8.30 30.28 -10.92
C ASN A 518 8.35 31.31 -9.79
N GLU A 519 8.00 32.58 -10.05
CA GLU A 519 7.90 33.63 -9.03
C GLU A 519 6.71 33.45 -8.07
N LYS A 520 5.68 32.70 -8.51
CA LYS A 520 4.46 32.39 -7.74
C LYS A 520 4.42 30.93 -7.32
N GLU A 521 5.51 30.45 -6.71
CA GLU A 521 5.68 29.04 -6.29
C GLU A 521 4.43 28.50 -5.54
N GLU A 522 3.82 29.31 -4.66
CA GLU A 522 2.65 28.91 -3.88
C GLU A 522 1.37 28.70 -4.70
N GLU A 523 1.15 29.53 -5.73
CA GLU A 523 -0.01 29.37 -6.63
C GLU A 523 0.18 28.15 -7.52
N GLU A 524 1.43 27.90 -7.93
CA GLU A 524 1.73 26.77 -8.79
C GLU A 524 1.66 25.41 -8.07
N SER A 525 2.17 25.34 -6.84
CA SER A 525 1.98 24.16 -5.98
C SER A 525 0.49 23.88 -5.74
N ARG A 526 -0.29 24.92 -5.37
CA ARG A 526 -1.74 24.79 -5.18
C ARG A 526 -2.44 24.31 -6.44
N ASP A 527 -2.04 24.81 -7.59
CA ASP A 527 -2.64 24.42 -8.87
C ASP A 527 -2.41 22.95 -9.21
N VAL A 528 -1.18 22.45 -9.02
CA VAL A 528 -0.87 21.03 -9.23
C VAL A 528 -1.68 20.17 -8.26
N ILE A 529 -1.73 20.56 -6.98
CA ILE A 529 -2.46 19.81 -5.94
C ILE A 529 -3.98 19.81 -6.22
N ASN A 530 -4.57 20.95 -6.55
CA ASN A 530 -6.00 21.07 -6.85
C ASN A 530 -6.40 20.30 -8.11
N PHE A 531 -5.54 20.31 -9.12
CA PHE A 531 -5.73 19.48 -10.31
C PHE A 531 -5.71 17.98 -9.94
N MET A 532 -4.77 17.55 -9.11
CA MET A 532 -4.71 16.16 -8.66
C MET A 532 -5.90 15.76 -7.76
N SER A 533 -6.39 16.66 -6.91
CA SER A 533 -7.59 16.38 -6.09
C SER A 533 -8.87 16.34 -6.94
N THR A 534 -8.99 17.19 -7.97
CA THR A 534 -10.17 17.22 -8.85
C THR A 534 -10.17 16.07 -9.86
N ARG A 535 -9.00 15.58 -10.27
CA ARG A 535 -8.81 14.32 -11.02
C ARG A 535 -9.50 13.14 -10.32
N LEU A 536 -9.36 13.05 -8.99
CA LEU A 536 -9.98 11.99 -8.19
C LEU A 536 -11.51 12.13 -8.11
N SER A 537 -12.04 13.35 -7.98
CA SER A 537 -13.51 13.56 -7.97
C SER A 537 -14.17 13.27 -9.32
N LYS A 538 -13.47 13.50 -10.44
CA LYS A 538 -13.98 13.18 -11.79
C LYS A 538 -14.01 11.67 -12.06
N LYS A 539 -13.06 10.89 -11.52
CA LYS A 539 -13.09 9.41 -11.57
C LYS A 539 -14.19 8.80 -10.69
N ILE A 540 -14.64 9.49 -9.63
CA ILE A 540 -15.71 9.02 -8.72
C ILE A 540 -17.10 9.46 -9.20
N GLY A 541 -17.23 10.64 -9.81
CA GLY A 541 -18.50 11.20 -10.29
C GLY A 541 -19.07 10.56 -11.56
N THR A 542 -18.25 9.84 -12.34
CA THR A 542 -18.70 9.17 -13.58
C THR A 542 -19.41 7.83 -13.36
N ASN A 543 -19.54 7.34 -12.11
CA ASN A 543 -20.18 6.05 -11.81
C ASN A 543 -21.54 6.14 -11.08
N TYR A 544 -22.07 7.34 -10.85
CA TYR A 544 -23.42 7.52 -10.29
C TYR A 544 -24.09 8.77 -10.90
N ASN A 545 -24.60 8.63 -12.13
CA ASN A 545 -25.96 9.06 -12.52
C ASN A 545 -26.14 9.03 -14.06
N ASN A 546 -27.09 8.17 -14.45
CA ASN A 546 -28.04 8.27 -15.57
C ASN A 546 -27.57 8.02 -17.02
N ASP A 547 -27.87 6.80 -17.47
CA ASP A 547 -28.77 6.62 -18.62
C ASP A 547 -30.12 7.31 -18.34
N ASP A 548 -30.46 8.34 -19.10
CA ASP A 548 -31.74 8.45 -19.84
C ASP A 548 -31.75 9.76 -20.67
N ASN A 549 -32.10 9.61 -21.95
CA ASN A 549 -32.04 10.61 -23.02
C ASN A 549 -33.09 11.73 -22.91
N SER A 550 -32.74 12.93 -23.40
CA SER A 550 -33.44 13.59 -24.53
C SER A 550 -32.78 14.92 -24.92
N ASP A 551 -32.73 15.15 -26.23
CA ASP A 551 -32.28 16.35 -26.95
C ASP A 551 -32.90 17.67 -26.44
N ASP A 552 -32.14 18.77 -26.48
CA ASP A 552 -32.46 19.97 -27.29
C ASP A 552 -31.40 21.09 -27.11
N ASP A 553 -31.22 21.79 -28.23
CA ASP A 553 -30.28 22.82 -28.67
C ASP A 553 -29.94 24.03 -27.74
N ASP A 554 -28.73 24.56 -28.01
CA ASP A 554 -28.28 25.96 -28.09
C ASP A 554 -28.92 27.05 -27.20
N ASP A 555 -28.09 27.74 -26.39
CA ASP A 555 -27.68 29.13 -26.70
C ASP A 555 -26.73 29.69 -25.62
N ASP A 556 -25.72 30.41 -26.10
CA ASP A 556 -24.82 31.29 -25.36
C ASP A 556 -25.60 32.41 -24.62
N ASP A 557 -25.09 32.84 -23.46
CA ASP A 557 -24.71 34.26 -23.27
C ASP A 557 -24.09 34.53 -21.90
N ASP A 558 -23.01 35.31 -21.98
CA ASP A 558 -22.35 36.06 -20.91
C ASP A 558 -23.36 36.95 -20.14
N ASP A 559 -23.18 37.15 -18.83
CA ASP A 559 -22.44 38.33 -18.38
C ASP A 559 -22.44 38.54 -16.86
N ASN A 560 -21.34 39.16 -16.48
CA ASN A 560 -20.87 39.63 -15.20
C ASN A 560 -21.69 40.80 -14.62
N HIS A 561 -21.94 40.82 -13.30
CA HIS A 561 -21.67 42.02 -12.48
C HIS A 561 -21.85 41.76 -10.99
N GLY A 562 -20.79 42.05 -10.22
CA GLY A 562 -20.85 42.19 -8.77
C GLY A 562 -21.39 43.55 -8.32
N SER A 563 -21.81 43.61 -7.06
CA SER A 563 -21.48 44.68 -6.11
C SER A 563 -22.03 44.32 -4.74
N ASP A 564 -21.16 44.49 -3.76
CA ASP A 564 -21.43 44.63 -2.34
C ASP A 564 -22.59 45.61 -2.05
N ASN A 565 -23.35 45.38 -0.97
CA ASN A 565 -23.24 46.24 0.20
C ASN A 565 -24.00 45.70 1.43
N ASP A 566 -23.40 46.05 2.57
CA ASP A 566 -23.79 45.83 3.96
C ASP A 566 -25.17 46.35 4.37
N GLY A 567 -25.66 45.85 5.51
CA GLY A 567 -26.41 46.67 6.45
C GLY A 567 -27.53 45.97 7.21
N ASN A 568 -27.19 45.47 8.41
CA ASN A 568 -27.87 45.70 9.69
C ASN A 568 -29.40 45.87 9.70
N ASP A 569 -30.13 45.03 10.45
CA ASP A 569 -30.65 45.41 11.77
C ASP A 569 -31.49 44.27 12.40
N SER A 570 -31.07 43.93 13.61
CA SER A 570 -31.78 43.69 14.88
C SER A 570 -33.28 43.37 14.92
N ASP A 571 -33.57 42.38 15.76
CA ASP A 571 -34.62 42.30 16.79
C ASP A 571 -36.10 42.40 16.36
N ASP A 572 -36.88 41.33 16.57
CA ASP A 572 -37.63 41.20 17.83
C ASP A 572 -38.57 39.97 17.85
N ASP A 573 -38.75 39.51 19.08
CA ASP A 573 -39.62 38.47 19.60
C ASP A 573 -41.11 38.58 19.18
N ASN A 574 -41.80 37.44 18.97
CA ASN A 574 -42.80 36.95 19.93
C ASN A 574 -43.58 35.70 19.48
N GLU A 575 -43.52 34.72 20.38
CA GLU A 575 -44.57 33.85 20.92
C GLU A 575 -46.00 33.76 20.31
N THR A 576 -46.42 32.50 20.21
CA THR A 576 -47.66 31.87 20.74
C THR A 576 -48.87 31.51 19.87
N SER A 577 -49.34 30.28 20.15
CA SER A 577 -50.70 29.70 20.04
C SER A 577 -51.18 29.28 18.64
N CYS A 578 -51.54 28.04 18.29
CA CYS A 578 -52.18 26.84 18.86
C CYS A 578 -53.63 26.60 18.36
N VAL A 579 -53.91 25.32 18.02
CA VAL A 579 -55.21 24.64 17.80
C VAL A 579 -55.93 24.89 16.45
N GLY A 580 -56.42 23.91 15.67
CA GLY A 580 -56.44 22.44 15.77
C GLY A 580 -57.42 21.78 14.75
N LYS A 581 -57.52 20.44 14.83
CA LYS A 581 -58.49 19.48 14.21
C LYS A 581 -58.32 19.13 12.71
N GLY A 582 -58.35 17.86 12.27
CA GLY A 582 -58.52 16.57 12.96
C GLY A 582 -58.76 15.36 12.02
N ARG A 583 -58.91 14.17 12.66
CA ARG A 583 -59.34 12.82 12.19
C ARG A 583 -58.27 12.01 11.43
N GLY A 584 -57.75 10.86 11.88
CA GLY A 584 -58.31 9.69 12.58
C GLY A 584 -58.64 8.60 11.53
N LYS A 585 -58.12 7.35 11.53
CA LYS A 585 -58.33 6.27 12.53
C LYS A 585 -57.59 4.98 12.04
N GLN A 586 -56.63 4.42 12.81
CA GLN A 586 -56.62 3.10 13.54
C GLN A 586 -56.70 1.81 12.69
N ASN A 587 -56.03 0.67 13.00
CA ASN A 587 -55.81 -0.02 14.28
C ASN A 587 -54.68 -1.09 14.14
N THR A 588 -53.68 -1.19 15.04
CA THR A 588 -53.51 -2.15 16.18
C THR A 588 -53.69 -3.64 15.83
N SER A 589 -52.99 -4.66 16.35
CA SER A 589 -51.87 -4.94 17.28
C SER A 589 -51.77 -6.50 17.31
N LYS A 590 -50.69 -7.22 17.62
CA LYS A 590 -50.16 -7.50 18.98
C LYS A 590 -49.15 -8.68 18.90
N ARG A 591 -48.06 -8.57 19.67
CA ARG A 591 -47.35 -9.56 20.56
C ARG A 591 -47.07 -11.00 20.05
N GLY A 592 -45.91 -11.62 20.28
CA GLY A 592 -44.71 -11.31 21.06
C GLY A 592 -44.05 -12.59 21.63
N LYS A 593 -42.75 -12.48 22.02
CA LYS A 593 -41.90 -13.40 22.84
C LYS A 593 -41.57 -14.79 22.24
N GLY A 594 -40.36 -15.36 22.33
CA GLY A 594 -39.09 -14.97 22.94
C GLY A 594 -38.22 -16.21 23.27
N ARG A 595 -36.89 -16.01 23.29
CA ARG A 595 -35.82 -16.72 24.05
C ARG A 595 -35.39 -18.16 23.69
N GLY A 596 -34.06 -18.32 23.61
CA GLY A 596 -33.30 -19.43 24.25
C GLY A 596 -32.50 -20.31 23.27
N ARG A 597 -31.23 -20.02 22.98
CA ARG A 597 -29.97 -20.47 23.64
C ARG A 597 -29.56 -21.95 23.40
N ALA A 598 -28.45 -22.08 22.67
CA ALA A 598 -27.31 -22.98 22.86
C ALA A 598 -27.47 -24.52 22.72
N SER A 599 -26.63 -25.12 21.86
CA SER A 599 -25.44 -25.90 22.29
C SER A 599 -25.16 -27.15 21.42
N SER A 600 -23.88 -27.28 21.10
CA SER A 600 -23.07 -28.50 20.98
C SER A 600 -23.27 -29.51 19.84
N ARG A 601 -22.26 -29.52 18.96
CA ARG A 601 -21.24 -30.59 18.75
C ARG A 601 -21.74 -31.98 18.33
N GLY A 602 -21.16 -32.47 17.23
CA GLY A 602 -20.75 -33.88 17.14
C GLY A 602 -20.93 -34.58 15.79
N THR A 603 -19.86 -34.55 14.98
CA THR A 603 -19.19 -35.72 14.37
C THR A 603 -19.94 -36.78 13.53
N LEU A 604 -19.45 -36.87 12.29
CA LEU A 604 -18.92 -38.07 11.59
C LEU A 604 -19.82 -39.26 11.20
N GLU A 605 -19.74 -39.51 9.89
CA GLU A 605 -19.51 -40.80 9.21
C GLU A 605 -20.64 -41.78 8.83
N LYS A 606 -20.69 -42.00 7.50
CA LYS A 606 -20.68 -43.27 6.73
C LYS A 606 -21.83 -44.28 6.82
N GLY A 607 -22.18 -44.78 5.62
CA GLY A 607 -22.71 -46.14 5.37
C GLY A 607 -24.13 -46.12 4.81
N SER A 608 -24.34 -46.13 3.49
CA SER A 608 -24.24 -47.26 2.55
C SER A 608 -25.31 -48.34 2.72
N ARG A 609 -26.13 -48.50 1.65
CA ARG A 609 -26.94 -49.66 1.22
C ARG A 609 -28.11 -50.03 2.15
N GLY A 610 -29.34 -50.25 1.70
CA GLY A 610 -29.84 -50.53 0.36
C GLY A 610 -30.95 -51.59 0.48
N ALA A 611 -32.06 -51.34 -0.22
CA ALA A 611 -33.13 -52.27 -0.60
C ALA A 611 -34.11 -52.78 0.49
N LYS A 612 -35.40 -52.45 0.31
CA LYS A 612 -36.40 -53.36 -0.31
C LYS A 612 -37.80 -52.78 -0.10
N ALA A 613 -38.56 -52.62 -1.18
CA ALA A 613 -40.01 -52.73 -1.10
C ALA A 613 -40.55 -53.29 -2.42
N ASN A 614 -41.29 -54.38 -2.27
CA ASN A 614 -41.92 -55.16 -3.32
C ASN A 614 -43.05 -54.39 -4.01
N VAL A 615 -43.21 -54.74 -5.28
CA VAL A 615 -44.30 -54.44 -6.19
C VAL A 615 -45.57 -55.21 -5.78
N THR A 616 -46.75 -54.58 -5.85
CA THR A 616 -47.95 -55.19 -6.46
C THR A 616 -49.07 -54.17 -6.75
N ASN A 617 -49.27 -53.96 -8.04
CA ASN A 617 -50.45 -53.55 -8.80
C ASN A 617 -51.76 -53.18 -8.08
N LYS A 618 -52.30 -52.00 -8.43
CA LYS A 618 -53.60 -51.93 -9.12
C LYS A 618 -53.80 -50.59 -9.85
N ASN A 619 -54.31 -50.71 -11.07
CA ASN A 619 -54.63 -49.63 -12.01
C ASN A 619 -55.67 -48.65 -11.45
N ASN A 620 -55.49 -47.36 -11.75
CA ASN A 620 -56.58 -46.49 -12.17
C ASN A 620 -56.07 -45.36 -13.06
N LYS A 621 -56.71 -45.21 -14.22
CA LYS A 621 -56.65 -44.03 -15.09
C LYS A 621 -57.40 -42.90 -14.37
N ASP A 622 -56.78 -41.73 -14.27
CA ASP A 622 -57.32 -40.44 -14.73
C ASP A 622 -56.60 -39.27 -14.06
N SER A 623 -56.59 -38.14 -14.78
CA SER A 623 -56.25 -36.78 -14.35
C SER A 623 -54.77 -36.41 -14.17
N PHE A 624 -54.16 -36.11 -15.31
CA PHE A 624 -53.16 -35.06 -15.48
C PHE A 624 -53.71 -33.75 -14.89
N SER A 625 -53.16 -33.31 -13.76
CA SER A 625 -53.28 -31.91 -13.31
C SER A 625 -51.88 -31.34 -13.13
N VAL A 626 -51.64 -30.37 -14.00
CA VAL A 626 -50.49 -29.49 -14.08
C VAL A 626 -50.18 -28.88 -12.71
N ILE A 627 -48.98 -29.16 -12.18
CA ILE A 627 -48.30 -28.24 -11.27
C ILE A 627 -47.12 -27.66 -12.03
N THR A 628 -47.34 -26.43 -12.49
CA THR A 628 -46.36 -25.48 -12.99
C THR A 628 -45.25 -25.29 -11.96
N ASN A 629 -44.07 -25.84 -12.23
CA ASN A 629 -42.85 -25.46 -11.54
C ASN A 629 -42.00 -24.59 -12.46
N LYS A 630 -42.27 -23.27 -12.43
CA LYS A 630 -41.50 -22.21 -13.09
C LYS A 630 -40.05 -22.06 -12.56
N GLY A 631 -39.59 -22.93 -11.65
CA GLY A 631 -38.30 -22.79 -10.97
C GLY A 631 -37.12 -23.61 -11.52
N LYS A 632 -37.27 -24.43 -12.57
CA LYS A 632 -36.21 -25.37 -13.03
C LYS A 632 -35.63 -25.12 -14.43
N GLN A 633 -36.15 -24.15 -15.19
CA GLN A 633 -35.59 -23.77 -16.50
C GLN A 633 -34.49 -22.70 -16.43
N SER A 634 -34.41 -21.93 -15.35
CA SER A 634 -33.43 -20.83 -15.21
C SER A 634 -31.98 -21.32 -15.08
N GLY A 635 -31.74 -22.49 -14.47
CA GLY A 635 -30.38 -22.99 -14.23
C GLY A 635 -29.55 -23.28 -15.49
N LYS A 636 -30.16 -23.62 -16.63
CA LYS A 636 -29.42 -24.02 -17.85
C LYS A 636 -29.01 -22.83 -18.73
N GLN A 637 -29.79 -21.75 -18.71
CA GLN A 637 -29.46 -20.53 -19.45
C GLN A 637 -28.32 -19.76 -18.77
N ILE A 638 -28.22 -19.85 -17.44
CA ILE A 638 -27.18 -19.18 -16.66
C ILE A 638 -25.77 -19.63 -17.06
N PHE A 639 -25.52 -20.93 -17.26
CA PHE A 639 -24.16 -21.40 -17.60
C PHE A 639 -23.73 -21.03 -19.02
N GLY A 640 -24.64 -21.09 -20.00
CA GLY A 640 -24.33 -20.68 -21.39
C GLY A 640 -24.07 -19.17 -21.49
N SER A 641 -24.89 -18.36 -20.83
CA SER A 641 -24.70 -16.91 -20.74
C SER A 641 -23.46 -16.53 -19.92
N ALA A 642 -23.13 -17.28 -18.86
CA ALA A 642 -21.91 -17.06 -18.10
C ALA A 642 -20.65 -17.37 -18.91
N MET A 643 -20.63 -18.47 -19.69
CA MET A 643 -19.51 -18.77 -20.58
C MET A 643 -19.36 -17.72 -21.68
N LEU A 644 -20.47 -17.27 -22.28
CA LEU A 644 -20.46 -16.19 -23.27
C LEU A 644 -19.92 -14.89 -22.66
N GLY A 645 -20.43 -14.50 -21.48
CA GLY A 645 -19.99 -13.30 -20.76
C GLY A 645 -18.50 -13.32 -20.42
N LEU A 646 -18.01 -14.45 -19.89
CA LEU A 646 -16.59 -14.59 -19.55
C LEU A 646 -15.70 -14.61 -20.81
N SER A 647 -16.15 -15.25 -21.89
CA SER A 647 -15.39 -15.28 -23.16
C SER A 647 -15.34 -13.91 -23.83
N LEU A 648 -16.43 -13.13 -23.77
CA LEU A 648 -16.47 -11.75 -24.27
C LEU A 648 -15.62 -10.84 -23.40
N TRP A 649 -15.68 -10.98 -22.07
CA TRP A 649 -14.84 -10.22 -21.16
C TRP A 649 -13.35 -10.46 -21.42
N LEU A 650 -12.92 -11.72 -21.56
CA LEU A 650 -11.53 -12.06 -21.88
C LEU A 650 -11.10 -11.55 -23.26
N ARG A 651 -12.02 -11.42 -24.21
CA ARG A 651 -11.73 -10.88 -25.56
C ARG A 651 -11.65 -9.35 -25.57
N PHE A 652 -12.48 -8.66 -24.79
CA PHE A 652 -12.62 -7.20 -24.83
C PHE A 652 -11.99 -6.49 -23.64
N GLU A 653 -11.21 -7.18 -22.81
CA GLU A 653 -10.38 -6.52 -21.80
C GLU A 653 -9.25 -5.76 -22.52
N PRO A 654 -9.22 -4.41 -22.46
CA PRO A 654 -8.28 -3.61 -23.25
C PRO A 654 -6.82 -3.89 -22.86
N VAL A 655 -6.56 -4.07 -21.56
CA VAL A 655 -5.24 -4.41 -21.04
C VAL A 655 -4.76 -5.74 -21.62
N PHE A 656 -5.64 -6.75 -21.68
CA PHE A 656 -5.31 -8.07 -22.21
C PHE A 656 -5.06 -8.06 -23.72
N GLU A 657 -5.81 -7.25 -24.46
CA GLU A 657 -5.59 -7.05 -25.89
C GLU A 657 -4.19 -6.49 -26.19
N ASP A 658 -3.73 -5.54 -25.38
CA ASP A 658 -2.38 -4.99 -25.47
C ASP A 658 -1.32 -6.06 -25.20
N TRP A 659 -1.49 -6.91 -24.17
CA TRP A 659 -0.58 -8.02 -23.89
C TRP A 659 -0.46 -9.02 -25.04
N ILE A 660 -1.58 -9.41 -25.66
CA ILE A 660 -1.59 -10.32 -26.81
C ILE A 660 -0.89 -9.70 -28.02
N MET A 661 -1.09 -8.40 -28.24
CA MET A 661 -0.45 -7.66 -29.33
C MET A 661 1.05 -7.49 -29.10
N PHE A 662 1.48 -7.15 -27.88
CA PHE A 662 2.88 -6.95 -27.51
C PHE A 662 3.71 -8.22 -27.61
N LEU A 663 3.14 -9.35 -27.22
CA LEU A 663 3.81 -10.65 -27.23
C LEU A 663 3.56 -11.47 -28.49
N ASP A 664 2.83 -10.94 -29.48
CA ASP A 664 2.52 -11.62 -30.75
C ASP A 664 1.83 -12.99 -30.54
N MET A 665 0.86 -13.04 -29.62
CA MET A 665 0.21 -14.28 -29.14
C MET A 665 -1.21 -14.45 -29.66
N TYR A 666 -1.47 -14.13 -30.93
CA TYR A 666 -2.83 -14.11 -31.48
C TYR A 666 -3.54 -15.47 -31.46
N GLU A 667 -2.78 -16.56 -31.41
CA GLU A 667 -3.28 -17.93 -31.33
C GLU A 667 -4.11 -18.19 -30.07
N PHE A 668 -3.86 -17.46 -28.97
CA PHE A 668 -4.67 -17.50 -27.75
C PHE A 668 -6.15 -17.26 -28.05
N TYR A 669 -6.46 -16.30 -28.94
CA TYR A 669 -7.84 -15.94 -29.25
C TYR A 669 -8.58 -17.00 -30.07
N ILE A 670 -7.89 -17.95 -30.71
CA ILE A 670 -8.53 -19.05 -31.44
C ILE A 670 -9.42 -19.85 -30.48
N GLY A 671 -8.90 -20.18 -29.29
CA GLY A 671 -9.66 -20.90 -28.26
C GLY A 671 -10.88 -20.08 -27.77
N VAL A 672 -10.67 -18.78 -27.55
CA VAL A 672 -11.74 -17.87 -27.09
C VAL A 672 -12.86 -17.76 -28.13
N TYR A 673 -12.55 -17.59 -29.42
CA TYR A 673 -13.58 -17.49 -30.46
C TYR A 673 -14.37 -18.78 -30.63
N VAL A 674 -13.73 -19.95 -30.51
CA VAL A 674 -14.42 -21.24 -30.53
C VAL A 674 -15.41 -21.35 -29.36
N LEU A 675 -15.03 -20.89 -28.17
CA LEU A 675 -15.90 -20.89 -27.00
C LEU A 675 -17.05 -19.87 -27.09
N ILE A 676 -16.81 -18.69 -27.69
CA ILE A 676 -17.88 -17.72 -28.02
C ILE A 676 -18.90 -18.37 -28.95
N ALA A 677 -18.46 -18.93 -30.08
CA ALA A 677 -19.36 -19.58 -31.03
C ALA A 677 -20.13 -20.74 -30.40
N THR A 678 -19.45 -21.56 -29.58
CA THR A 678 -20.07 -22.67 -28.85
C THR A 678 -21.11 -22.16 -27.86
N SER A 679 -20.83 -21.10 -27.10
CA SER A 679 -21.75 -20.55 -26.10
C SER A 679 -23.05 -20.01 -26.72
N VAL A 680 -22.96 -19.32 -27.87
CA VAL A 680 -24.14 -18.86 -28.62
C VAL A 680 -24.96 -20.05 -29.10
N PHE A 681 -24.30 -21.10 -29.61
CA PHE A 681 -24.98 -22.30 -30.07
C PHE A 681 -25.67 -23.06 -28.93
N VAL A 682 -25.06 -23.15 -27.75
CA VAL A 682 -25.66 -23.76 -26.55
C VAL A 682 -26.96 -23.06 -26.16
N ILE A 683 -27.00 -21.73 -26.25
CA ILE A 683 -28.22 -20.94 -25.98
C ILE A 683 -29.33 -21.31 -26.97
N ILE A 684 -29.02 -21.39 -28.27
CA ILE A 684 -30.00 -21.76 -29.32
C ILE A 684 -30.52 -23.19 -29.11
N VAL A 685 -29.61 -24.15 -28.86
CA VAL A 685 -29.96 -25.56 -28.66
C VAL A 685 -30.86 -25.74 -27.43
N ALA A 686 -30.70 -24.92 -26.39
CA ALA A 686 -31.57 -24.93 -25.22
C ALA A 686 -33.03 -24.56 -25.56
N PHE A 687 -33.24 -23.55 -26.42
CA PHE A 687 -34.59 -23.17 -26.88
C PHE A 687 -35.24 -24.27 -27.73
N VAL A 688 -34.49 -24.83 -28.68
CA VAL A 688 -34.96 -25.94 -29.54
C VAL A 688 -35.33 -27.16 -28.70
N GLY A 689 -34.51 -27.50 -27.69
CA GLY A 689 -34.78 -28.61 -26.78
C GLY A 689 -36.04 -28.43 -25.95
N CYS A 690 -36.29 -27.22 -25.45
CA CYS A 690 -37.53 -26.90 -24.75
C CYS A 690 -38.76 -27.07 -25.66
N GLY A 691 -38.70 -26.56 -26.89
CA GLY A 691 -39.79 -26.69 -27.85
C GLY A 691 -40.07 -28.14 -28.23
N ALA A 692 -39.02 -28.91 -28.53
CA ALA A 692 -39.15 -30.33 -28.88
C ALA A 692 -39.73 -31.18 -27.74
N ALA A 693 -39.36 -30.88 -26.49
CA ALA A 693 -39.90 -31.56 -25.32
C ALA A 693 -41.37 -31.21 -25.05
N LEU A 694 -41.78 -29.94 -25.24
CA LEU A 694 -43.17 -29.50 -25.06
C LEU A 694 -44.13 -30.05 -26.11
N MET A 695 -43.65 -30.20 -27.35
CA MET A 695 -44.45 -30.73 -28.47
C MET A 695 -44.43 -32.26 -28.55
N GLU A 696 -43.73 -32.95 -27.64
CA GLU A 696 -43.52 -34.40 -27.63
C GLU A 696 -43.05 -34.98 -28.98
N TYR A 697 -42.36 -34.16 -29.79
CA TYR A 697 -42.00 -34.51 -31.16
C TYR A 697 -40.74 -35.39 -31.18
N VAL A 698 -40.92 -36.69 -31.37
CA VAL A 698 -39.85 -37.71 -31.28
C VAL A 698 -38.67 -37.43 -32.22
N LEU A 699 -38.92 -37.02 -33.47
CA LEU A 699 -37.82 -36.69 -34.41
C LEU A 699 -37.05 -35.44 -33.94
N GLY A 700 -37.76 -34.44 -33.40
CA GLY A 700 -37.14 -33.23 -32.83
C GLY A 700 -36.28 -33.53 -31.60
N LEU A 701 -36.66 -34.51 -30.79
CA LEU A 701 -35.85 -34.99 -29.66
C LEU A 701 -34.57 -35.72 -30.12
N PHE A 702 -34.62 -36.49 -31.22
CA PHE A 702 -33.41 -37.07 -31.82
C PHE A 702 -32.47 -36.00 -32.37
N VAL A 703 -33.01 -34.98 -33.05
CA VAL A 703 -32.24 -33.83 -33.52
C VAL A 703 -31.61 -33.10 -32.34
N HIS A 704 -32.35 -32.88 -31.25
CA HIS A 704 -31.82 -32.28 -30.03
C HIS A 704 -30.66 -33.09 -29.44
N ALA A 705 -30.78 -34.42 -29.33
CA ALA A 705 -29.69 -35.27 -28.85
C ALA A 705 -28.43 -35.18 -29.73
N GLY A 706 -28.59 -35.10 -31.05
CA GLY A 706 -27.48 -34.86 -31.99
C GLY A 706 -26.82 -33.49 -31.80
N LEU A 707 -27.62 -32.43 -31.61
CA LEU A 707 -27.11 -31.09 -31.35
C LEU A 707 -26.37 -30.99 -30.01
N GLN A 708 -26.79 -31.74 -28.98
CA GLN A 708 -26.07 -31.83 -27.70
C GLN A 708 -24.70 -32.48 -27.86
N LEU A 709 -24.60 -33.55 -28.67
CA LEU A 709 -23.33 -34.19 -28.98
C LEU A 709 -22.40 -33.26 -29.76
N PHE A 710 -22.95 -32.48 -30.70
CA PHE A 710 -22.18 -31.47 -31.42
C PHE A 710 -21.64 -30.37 -30.48
N CYS A 711 -22.47 -29.85 -29.57
CA CYS A 711 -22.03 -28.88 -28.55
C CYS A 711 -20.90 -29.45 -27.68
N PHE A 712 -20.99 -30.72 -27.29
CA PHE A 712 -19.95 -31.40 -26.52
C PHE A 712 -18.61 -31.43 -27.27
N ILE A 713 -18.63 -31.78 -28.57
CA ILE A 713 -17.41 -31.83 -29.39
C ILE A 713 -16.80 -30.43 -29.53
N CYS A 714 -17.62 -29.42 -29.85
CA CYS A 714 -17.16 -28.03 -29.98
C CYS A 714 -16.64 -27.47 -28.66
N GLY A 715 -17.30 -27.73 -27.54
CA GLY A 715 -16.87 -27.30 -26.21
C GLY A 715 -15.57 -27.97 -25.77
N LEU A 716 -15.41 -29.27 -26.03
CA LEU A 716 -14.17 -29.99 -25.73
C LEU A 716 -13.01 -29.50 -26.60
N ALA A 717 -13.26 -29.26 -27.89
CA ALA A 717 -12.26 -28.70 -28.80
C ALA A 717 -11.85 -27.28 -28.37
N GLY A 718 -12.81 -26.43 -28.01
CA GLY A 718 -12.53 -25.08 -27.50
C GLY A 718 -11.72 -25.10 -26.20
N ALA A 719 -12.07 -25.99 -25.26
CA ALA A 719 -11.32 -26.18 -24.02
C ALA A 719 -9.90 -26.72 -24.26
N ALA A 720 -9.72 -27.64 -25.21
CA ALA A 720 -8.40 -28.16 -25.55
C ALA A 720 -7.51 -27.08 -26.19
N VAL A 721 -8.05 -26.33 -27.16
CA VAL A 721 -7.32 -25.26 -27.84
C VAL A 721 -6.94 -24.13 -26.88
N ILE A 722 -7.86 -23.69 -26.01
CA ILE A 722 -7.53 -22.63 -25.06
C ILE A 722 -6.44 -23.08 -24.09
N LEU A 723 -6.47 -24.31 -23.57
CA LEU A 723 -5.43 -24.82 -22.68
C LEU A 723 -4.08 -24.93 -23.42
N ASP A 724 -4.07 -25.46 -24.64
CA ASP A 724 -2.84 -25.59 -25.45
C ASP A 724 -2.17 -24.24 -25.78
N TYR A 725 -2.92 -23.13 -25.74
CA TYR A 725 -2.39 -21.78 -25.95
C TYR A 725 -2.43 -20.89 -24.69
N SER A 726 -2.59 -21.45 -23.49
CA SER A 726 -2.62 -20.64 -22.25
C SER A 726 -2.02 -21.27 -21.00
N THR A 727 -1.65 -22.55 -21.02
CA THR A 727 -1.09 -23.23 -19.84
C THR A 727 0.44 -23.31 -19.88
N TYR A 728 1.03 -23.56 -18.73
CA TYR A 728 2.44 -23.93 -18.63
C TYR A 728 2.76 -25.18 -19.48
N ASP A 729 3.97 -25.25 -20.04
CA ASP A 729 4.45 -26.31 -20.96
C ASP A 729 3.63 -26.49 -22.26
N SER A 730 2.90 -25.46 -22.68
CA SER A 730 2.10 -25.47 -23.91
C SER A 730 2.80 -24.79 -25.11
N GLN A 731 2.13 -24.77 -26.26
CA GLN A 731 2.63 -24.10 -27.47
C GLN A 731 2.77 -22.57 -27.33
N ILE A 732 2.28 -21.98 -26.24
CA ILE A 732 2.39 -20.53 -25.99
C ILE A 732 3.79 -20.12 -25.54
N GLN A 733 4.48 -20.94 -24.75
CA GLN A 733 5.82 -20.65 -24.23
C GLN A 733 6.86 -20.35 -25.32
N PRO A 734 6.99 -21.14 -26.41
CA PRO A 734 7.94 -20.83 -27.47
C PRO A 734 7.61 -19.53 -28.23
N ILE A 735 6.32 -19.15 -28.30
CA ILE A 735 5.88 -17.89 -28.91
C ILE A 735 6.32 -16.71 -28.03
N ILE A 736 6.01 -16.75 -26.73
CA ILE A 736 6.44 -15.74 -25.74
C ILE A 736 7.97 -15.61 -25.75
N ARG A 737 8.68 -16.73 -25.72
CA ARG A 737 10.15 -16.75 -25.70
C ARG A 737 10.74 -16.05 -26.92
N ARG A 738 10.20 -16.32 -28.10
CA ARG A 738 10.65 -15.68 -29.35
C ARG A 738 10.34 -14.20 -29.34
N SER A 739 9.14 -13.80 -28.89
CA SER A 739 8.74 -12.40 -28.82
C SER A 739 9.62 -11.62 -27.84
N MET A 740 9.79 -12.12 -26.62
CA MET A 740 10.69 -11.53 -25.62
C MET A 740 12.13 -11.43 -26.12
N SER A 741 12.66 -12.48 -26.75
CA SER A 741 14.02 -12.44 -27.33
C SER A 741 14.15 -11.40 -28.44
N ASN A 742 13.13 -11.25 -29.30
CA ASN A 742 13.08 -10.23 -30.35
C ASN A 742 13.01 -8.82 -29.77
N LEU A 743 12.22 -8.63 -28.72
CA LEU A 743 12.11 -7.36 -27.99
C LEU A 743 13.45 -7.00 -27.35
N ILE A 744 14.11 -7.93 -26.66
CA ILE A 744 15.43 -7.72 -26.03
C ILE A 744 16.49 -7.36 -27.07
N SER A 745 16.52 -8.07 -28.19
CA SER A 745 17.45 -7.79 -29.29
C SER A 745 17.26 -6.38 -29.86
N ASN A 746 16.00 -5.95 -30.00
CA ASN A 746 15.62 -4.66 -30.57
C ASN A 746 15.42 -3.55 -29.53
N SER A 747 15.81 -3.77 -28.26
CA SER A 747 15.65 -2.84 -27.13
C SER A 747 16.21 -1.42 -27.35
N GLN A 748 17.06 -1.23 -28.35
CA GLN A 748 17.53 0.10 -28.78
C GLN A 748 16.44 0.97 -29.43
N HIS A 749 15.33 0.38 -29.86
CA HIS A 749 14.17 1.11 -30.39
C HIS A 749 13.20 1.39 -29.26
N GLU A 750 12.76 2.64 -29.17
CA GLU A 750 11.83 3.16 -28.14
C GLU A 750 10.63 2.23 -27.93
N ARG A 751 9.90 1.88 -29.01
CA ARG A 751 8.75 0.98 -28.93
C ARG A 751 9.06 -0.40 -28.34
N ALA A 752 10.21 -1.00 -28.66
CA ALA A 752 10.57 -2.32 -28.12
C ALA A 752 10.98 -2.22 -26.64
N SER A 753 11.65 -1.13 -26.27
CA SER A 753 12.00 -0.82 -24.88
C SER A 753 10.77 -0.58 -24.01
N ASP A 754 9.79 0.20 -24.51
CA ASP A 754 8.54 0.49 -23.80
C ASP A 754 7.71 -0.77 -23.56
N ILE A 755 7.64 -1.64 -24.57
CA ILE A 755 6.94 -2.93 -24.45
C ILE A 755 7.66 -3.84 -23.44
N LEU A 756 8.99 -3.94 -23.49
CA LEU A 756 9.77 -4.69 -22.48
C LEU A 756 9.55 -4.15 -21.07
N LYS A 757 9.53 -2.83 -20.93
CA LYS A 757 9.28 -2.15 -19.66
C LYS A 757 7.94 -2.56 -19.07
N LEU A 758 6.89 -2.38 -19.86
CA LEU A 758 5.53 -2.72 -19.46
C LEU A 758 5.41 -4.20 -19.08
N ILE A 759 6.07 -5.09 -19.82
CA ILE A 759 6.05 -6.53 -19.54
C ILE A 759 6.77 -6.86 -18.24
N GLN A 760 8.02 -6.43 -18.10
CA GLN A 760 8.88 -6.85 -16.98
C GLN A 760 8.47 -6.22 -15.64
N GLU A 761 8.02 -4.96 -15.64
CA GLU A 761 7.56 -4.29 -14.41
C GLU A 761 6.22 -4.83 -13.92
N ASN A 762 5.22 -4.96 -14.80
CA ASN A 762 3.87 -5.38 -14.39
C ASN A 762 3.79 -6.86 -14.03
N VAL A 763 4.59 -7.70 -14.68
CA VAL A 763 4.61 -9.15 -14.43
C VAL A 763 5.60 -9.50 -13.31
N GLY A 764 6.61 -8.66 -13.07
CA GLY A 764 7.66 -8.94 -12.09
C GLY A 764 8.63 -10.03 -12.57
N CYS A 765 9.02 -9.96 -13.84
CA CYS A 765 9.87 -10.96 -14.50
C CYS A 765 11.05 -10.30 -15.21
N CYS A 766 12.10 -11.06 -15.51
CA CYS A 766 13.29 -10.51 -16.16
C CYS A 766 13.84 -11.43 -17.24
N GLY A 767 14.02 -10.91 -18.46
CA GLY A 767 14.43 -11.66 -19.63
C GLY A 767 13.36 -12.63 -20.13
N ALA A 768 13.68 -13.43 -21.15
CA ALA A 768 12.75 -14.45 -21.63
C ALA A 768 12.72 -15.64 -20.65
N ASP A 769 13.89 -16.23 -20.39
CA ASP A 769 14.10 -17.34 -19.45
C ASP A 769 14.84 -16.88 -18.18
N GLY A 770 15.34 -15.64 -18.13
CA GLY A 770 15.96 -15.04 -16.96
C GLY A 770 16.86 -13.84 -17.27
N PRO A 771 17.41 -13.16 -16.24
CA PRO A 771 18.29 -11.99 -16.39
C PRO A 771 19.54 -12.27 -17.24
N MET A 772 19.99 -13.53 -17.29
CA MET A 772 21.15 -13.93 -18.07
C MET A 772 20.94 -13.78 -19.59
N ASP A 773 19.71 -13.62 -20.08
CA ASP A 773 19.46 -13.43 -21.50
C ASP A 773 20.01 -12.10 -22.01
N TYR A 774 19.94 -11.04 -21.20
CA TYR A 774 20.57 -9.75 -21.51
C TYR A 774 22.09 -9.88 -21.60
N VAL A 775 22.69 -10.60 -20.65
CA VAL A 775 24.15 -10.84 -20.62
C VAL A 775 24.60 -11.64 -21.84
N LYS A 776 23.87 -12.71 -22.20
CA LYS A 776 24.15 -13.53 -23.39
C LYS A 776 24.04 -12.74 -24.69
N MET A 777 23.11 -11.78 -24.75
CA MET A 777 22.89 -10.92 -25.92
C MET A 777 23.75 -9.65 -25.92
N LEU A 778 24.69 -9.51 -24.96
CA LEU A 778 25.54 -8.33 -24.80
C LEU A 778 24.73 -7.02 -24.69
N LYS A 779 23.58 -7.08 -24.03
CA LYS A 779 22.70 -5.94 -23.76
C LYS A 779 22.80 -5.57 -22.27
N PRO A 780 22.74 -4.26 -21.93
CA PRO A 780 22.66 -3.84 -20.54
C PRO A 780 21.38 -4.38 -19.91
N LEU A 781 21.43 -4.72 -18.63
CA LEU A 781 20.26 -5.16 -17.90
C LEU A 781 19.35 -3.95 -17.61
N PRO A 782 18.10 -3.92 -18.11
CA PRO A 782 17.20 -2.80 -17.90
C PRO A 782 16.85 -2.60 -16.42
N THR A 783 16.52 -1.37 -16.02
CA THR A 783 16.07 -1.04 -14.67
C THR A 783 14.74 -1.71 -14.32
N GLU A 784 13.92 -1.93 -15.34
CA GLU A 784 12.63 -2.61 -15.35
C GLU A 784 12.76 -4.11 -15.06
N CYS A 785 13.96 -4.65 -15.27
CA CYS A 785 14.31 -6.05 -14.98
C CYS A 785 14.65 -6.24 -13.50
N ARG A 786 14.32 -5.29 -12.62
CA ARG A 786 14.68 -5.28 -11.20
C ARG A 786 13.46 -5.13 -10.32
N ASP A 787 13.48 -5.83 -9.21
CA ASP A 787 12.51 -5.66 -8.14
C ASP A 787 12.71 -4.28 -7.50
N THR A 788 11.67 -3.46 -7.55
CA THR A 788 11.65 -2.08 -7.03
C THR A 788 11.95 -1.99 -5.53
N VAL A 789 11.80 -3.10 -4.80
CA VAL A 789 11.97 -3.17 -3.35
C VAL A 789 13.33 -3.77 -2.95
N THR A 790 13.97 -4.59 -3.80
CA THR A 790 15.31 -5.16 -3.50
C THR A 790 16.43 -4.60 -4.37
N GLY A 791 16.12 -3.97 -5.51
CA GLY A 791 17.09 -3.51 -6.52
C GLY A 791 17.77 -4.64 -7.30
N ASN A 792 17.47 -5.90 -6.97
CA ASN A 792 17.99 -7.08 -7.64
C ASN A 792 17.19 -7.40 -8.89
N ALA A 793 17.81 -8.07 -9.85
CA ALA A 793 17.10 -8.54 -11.01
C ALA A 793 16.01 -9.55 -10.62
N PHE A 794 14.84 -9.54 -11.27
CA PHE A 794 13.85 -10.59 -11.05
C PHE A 794 14.47 -11.96 -11.38
N PHE A 795 14.24 -12.93 -10.52
CA PHE A 795 14.84 -14.27 -10.66
C PHE A 795 14.17 -15.07 -11.78
N HIS A 796 12.86 -14.91 -11.97
CA HIS A 796 12.05 -15.67 -12.93
C HIS A 796 12.01 -14.99 -14.31
N GLY A 797 12.06 -15.81 -15.37
CA GLY A 797 11.92 -15.37 -16.75
C GLY A 797 10.47 -15.07 -17.12
N CYS A 798 10.26 -14.12 -18.02
CA CYS A 798 8.91 -13.71 -18.42
C CYS A 798 8.11 -14.79 -19.13
N VAL A 799 8.75 -15.82 -19.69
CA VAL A 799 8.04 -16.97 -20.29
C VAL A 799 7.24 -17.74 -19.23
N GLU A 800 7.84 -17.98 -18.06
CA GLU A 800 7.19 -18.74 -16.99
C GLU A 800 6.07 -17.92 -16.34
N GLU A 801 6.40 -16.70 -15.90
CA GLU A 801 5.44 -15.83 -15.20
C GLU A 801 4.26 -15.44 -16.08
N MET A 802 4.49 -15.16 -17.37
CA MET A 802 3.41 -14.88 -18.32
C MET A 802 2.53 -16.11 -18.55
N SER A 803 3.10 -17.32 -18.58
CA SER A 803 2.31 -18.54 -18.73
C SER A 803 1.38 -18.75 -17.53
N TRP A 804 1.86 -18.51 -16.30
CA TRP A 804 1.02 -18.55 -15.10
C TRP A 804 -0.06 -17.47 -15.09
N PHE A 805 0.28 -16.25 -15.53
CA PHE A 805 -0.67 -15.16 -15.67
C PHE A 805 -1.82 -15.49 -16.65
N LEU A 806 -1.50 -16.14 -17.77
CA LEU A 806 -2.48 -16.60 -18.75
C LEU A 806 -3.33 -17.75 -18.20
N GLU A 807 -2.71 -18.73 -17.55
CA GLU A 807 -3.37 -19.90 -16.97
C GLU A 807 -4.39 -19.51 -15.89
N ALA A 808 -4.07 -18.52 -15.05
CA ALA A 808 -4.99 -18.04 -14.02
C ALA A 808 -6.29 -17.45 -14.60
N ARG A 809 -6.22 -16.79 -15.77
CA ARG A 809 -7.38 -16.19 -16.44
C ARG A 809 -8.13 -17.20 -17.31
N SER A 810 -7.42 -18.04 -18.06
CA SER A 810 -8.03 -19.03 -18.95
C SER A 810 -8.58 -20.25 -18.20
N GLY A 811 -8.04 -20.58 -17.03
CA GLY A 811 -8.43 -21.74 -16.22
C GLY A 811 -9.90 -21.75 -15.82
N TRP A 812 -10.46 -20.58 -15.46
CA TRP A 812 -11.89 -20.44 -15.17
C TRP A 812 -12.76 -20.73 -16.40
N LEU A 813 -12.33 -20.26 -17.56
CA LEU A 813 -13.05 -20.44 -18.82
C LEU A 813 -13.00 -21.90 -19.28
N ALA A 814 -11.84 -22.54 -19.21
CA ALA A 814 -11.68 -23.97 -19.49
C ALA A 814 -12.50 -24.85 -18.52
N GLY A 815 -12.50 -24.51 -17.23
CA GLY A 815 -13.29 -25.21 -16.20
C GLY A 815 -14.80 -25.13 -16.44
N LEU A 816 -15.31 -23.96 -16.85
CA LEU A 816 -16.71 -23.78 -17.23
C LEU A 816 -17.07 -24.56 -18.50
N ALA A 817 -16.19 -24.55 -19.51
CA ALA A 817 -16.39 -25.31 -20.75
C ALA A 817 -16.47 -26.82 -20.49
N LEU A 818 -15.56 -27.37 -19.68
CA LEU A 818 -15.57 -28.78 -19.30
C LEU A 818 -16.80 -29.16 -18.46
N SER A 819 -17.24 -28.26 -17.58
CA SER A 819 -18.48 -28.44 -16.80
C SER A 819 -19.72 -28.49 -17.71
N LEU A 820 -19.76 -27.65 -18.75
CA LEU A 820 -20.80 -27.68 -19.77
C LEU A 820 -20.74 -28.96 -20.61
N CYS A 821 -19.55 -29.44 -20.97
CA CYS A 821 -19.39 -30.73 -21.64
C CYS A 821 -19.98 -31.88 -20.82
N MET A 822 -19.73 -31.92 -19.50
CA MET A 822 -20.36 -32.90 -18.62
C MET A 822 -21.88 -32.78 -18.63
N LEU A 823 -22.41 -31.55 -18.60
CA LEU A 823 -23.85 -31.29 -18.65
C LEU A 823 -24.47 -31.76 -19.98
N HIS A 824 -23.80 -31.55 -21.12
CA HIS A 824 -24.26 -32.01 -22.43
C HIS A 824 -24.45 -33.53 -22.48
N VAL A 825 -23.54 -34.30 -21.88
CA VAL A 825 -23.67 -35.77 -21.78
C VAL A 825 -24.91 -36.16 -20.97
N VAL A 826 -25.12 -35.53 -19.81
CA VAL A 826 -26.29 -35.78 -18.97
C VAL A 826 -27.58 -35.43 -19.72
N LEU A 827 -27.62 -34.31 -20.43
CA LEU A 827 -28.78 -33.88 -21.21
C LEU A 827 -29.08 -34.81 -22.38
N ALA A 828 -28.06 -35.30 -23.09
CA ALA A 828 -28.22 -36.27 -24.16
C ALA A 828 -28.83 -37.58 -23.64
N VAL A 829 -28.35 -38.10 -22.51
CA VAL A 829 -28.91 -39.31 -21.87
C VAL A 829 -30.36 -39.09 -21.46
N LEU A 830 -30.68 -37.97 -20.80
CA LEU A 830 -32.05 -37.65 -20.41
C LEU A 830 -32.98 -37.55 -21.63
N THR A 831 -32.52 -36.94 -22.72
CA THR A 831 -33.28 -36.83 -23.98
C THR A 831 -33.57 -38.21 -24.57
N LEU A 832 -32.58 -39.11 -24.60
CA LEU A 832 -32.77 -40.49 -25.07
C LEU A 832 -33.73 -41.29 -24.18
N THR A 833 -33.69 -41.07 -22.86
CA THR A 833 -34.65 -41.71 -21.93
C THR A 833 -36.07 -41.20 -22.14
N LEU A 834 -36.25 -39.90 -22.41
CA LEU A 834 -37.54 -39.31 -22.72
C LEU A 834 -38.12 -39.87 -24.02
N ILE A 835 -37.31 -40.02 -25.07
CA ILE A 835 -37.72 -40.66 -26.32
C ILE A 835 -38.23 -42.09 -26.07
N ARG A 836 -37.53 -42.88 -25.25
CA ARG A 836 -37.97 -44.24 -24.90
C ARG A 836 -39.28 -44.24 -24.11
N ALA A 837 -39.48 -43.26 -23.23
CA ALA A 837 -40.71 -43.12 -22.47
C ALA A 837 -41.90 -42.80 -23.39
N ILE A 838 -41.76 -41.82 -24.29
CA ILE A 838 -42.80 -41.43 -25.25
C ILE A 838 -43.16 -42.59 -26.17
N LYS A 839 -42.17 -43.29 -26.75
CA LYS A 839 -42.44 -44.47 -27.61
C LYS A 839 -43.18 -45.58 -26.87
N LYS A 840 -42.82 -45.84 -25.61
CA LYS A 840 -43.50 -46.84 -24.78
C LYS A 840 -44.94 -46.43 -24.46
N GLU A 841 -45.19 -45.13 -24.28
CA GLU A 841 -46.54 -44.59 -24.09
C GLU A 841 -47.38 -44.79 -25.35
N GLU A 842 -46.87 -44.45 -26.53
CA GLU A 842 -47.53 -44.67 -27.83
C GLU A 842 -47.83 -46.15 -28.08
N GLU A 843 -46.88 -47.05 -27.84
CA GLU A 843 -47.07 -48.50 -27.94
C GLU A 843 -48.18 -48.97 -26.98
N SER A 844 -48.18 -48.49 -25.72
CA SER A 844 -49.21 -48.84 -24.73
C SER A 844 -50.60 -48.25 -25.02
N ALA A 845 -50.67 -47.13 -25.75
CA ALA A 845 -51.91 -46.54 -26.23
C ALA A 845 -52.50 -47.33 -27.41
N THR A 846 -51.63 -47.85 -28.29
CA THR A 846 -52.04 -48.62 -29.48
C THR A 846 -52.65 -49.98 -29.11
N TYR A 847 -52.22 -50.60 -27.99
CA TYR A 847 -52.81 -51.86 -27.48
C TYR A 847 -54.13 -51.68 -26.69
N LYS A 848 -54.59 -50.43 -26.46
CA LYS A 848 -55.84 -50.12 -25.75
C LYS A 848 -57.04 -49.83 -26.66
N HIS A 849 -56.82 -49.82 -27.98
CA HIS A 849 -57.85 -49.85 -29.02
C HIS A 849 -57.83 -51.22 -29.70
#